data_AF-A0A813UKX6-F1
#
_entry.id   AF-A0A813UKX6-F1
#
_cell.length_a   1.000
_cell.length_b   1.000
_cell.length_c   1.000
_cell.angle_alpha   90.00
_cell.angle_beta   90.00
_cell.angle_gamma   90.00
#
_symmetry.space_group_name_H-M   'P 1'
#
loop_
_entity.id
_entity.type
_entity.pdbx_description
1 polymer ?
#
loop_
_entity_poly.entity_id
_entity_poly.type
_entity_poly.pdbx_seq_one_letter_code
_entity_poly.pdbx_strand_id
1 'polypeptide(L)'
;MHFFWTTGLRPSSARRLLQLKRFQSTKATTSKDNKTLFTYGKDGHYFLDRIDPTESKFSKILIANRGEIACRIIRTCRAMDIKTVAVHSDVDSHSLFVKMADEAICIGPAQARLSYLNEDIILEAVKKTGAEAVHPGYGFLSENTKFAKKLADNNVEFIGPSSKSIQDMGDKIHSKVIARKANVSMIPGYDGEVKDEVECVRVSNDIGYPVMIKASAGGGGKGMRVAWNDKEARENFLLSKSEAASSFGDDRMLVEKFIDNPRHIEFQVLGDKHGNIIYLNERECSIQRRNQKVIEEAPSVFLDKETRRKMGEEAVQLANAVGYYSAGTVEFMVDSKRNFYFLEMNTRLQVEHPITEATTGVDLVHQMIRVAKGHKLRFKQEDIGVRGWSIECRVYAEDPYKSFGLPSIGRLTSYKDPSDIPNVRCDSGITEGSEISLYYDPLICKLTTFGKDRQAALATMAQALDSYVIRGVTNNIPLLRDIITEQRFVSGDISTKYLPQVYPEGFKGKQLKDTERESLLALAACIAVKSAIRDRSFKQSTKGMAPKNYGYEVKLGDFKRHIRVTPTEKDGVKLFEVDMDGKQIIKIDDSFKLGDHVININFNGQPFIMQLFKMDAIGNVTLIYLGTKYDLRVLPERAAKYMPIMPEKKQLDLASVLISPMPGIVKSVSVKVGQRVTDGQEVCVVEAMKMQNKLTTGRAGVIKNIRIKEGETVEDGKILIELE
;
A
#
# COMPACT_ATOMS: atom_id res chain seq x y z
N MET A 1 -41.68 -17.27 53.59
CA MET A 1 -42.93 -16.47 53.62
C MET A 1 -43.41 -16.36 52.17
N HIS A 2 -44.32 -17.23 51.75
CA HIS A 2 -45.79 -17.01 51.68
C HIS A 2 -46.17 -16.32 50.35
N PHE A 3 -47.00 -16.81 49.42
CA PHE A 3 -48.04 -17.86 49.25
C PHE A 3 -48.20 -18.08 47.70
N PHE A 4 -48.23 -19.29 47.09
CA PHE A 4 -49.39 -20.19 46.77
C PHE A 4 -50.51 -19.55 45.87
N TRP A 5 -51.15 -20.11 44.81
CA TRP A 5 -51.44 -21.46 44.25
C TRP A 5 -51.84 -21.34 42.74
N THR A 6 -51.31 -22.13 41.80
CA THR A 6 -51.88 -23.34 41.12
C THR A 6 -53.15 -23.19 40.27
N THR A 7 -53.05 -23.56 38.97
CA THR A 7 -53.76 -24.66 38.25
C THR A 7 -53.21 -24.64 36.81
N GLY A 8 -52.84 -25.69 36.09
CA GLY A 8 -52.97 -27.14 36.22
C GLY A 8 -52.90 -27.68 34.77
N LEU A 9 -52.09 -28.74 34.55
CA LEU A 9 -52.11 -29.73 33.45
C LEU A 9 -50.71 -30.05 32.87
N ARG A 10 -50.29 -31.29 33.12
CA ARG A 10 -49.31 -32.14 32.42
C ARG A 10 -50.03 -33.48 32.16
N PRO A 11 -49.50 -34.46 31.41
CA PRO A 11 -48.58 -34.42 30.26
C PRO A 11 -48.98 -35.44 29.16
N SER A 12 -48.88 -35.10 27.87
CA SER A 12 -48.70 -36.16 26.85
C SER A 12 -48.17 -35.61 25.54
N SER A 13 -46.84 -35.67 25.35
CA SER A 13 -46.16 -35.91 24.05
C SER A 13 -44.66 -35.54 24.10
N ALA A 14 -43.94 -36.06 25.11
CA ALA A 14 -42.47 -36.03 25.13
C ALA A 14 -41.82 -37.01 24.11
N ARG A 15 -42.47 -37.28 22.97
CA ARG A 15 -41.97 -38.24 21.96
C ARG A 15 -42.13 -37.80 20.50
N ARG A 16 -42.33 -36.51 20.22
CA ARG A 16 -42.44 -35.99 18.82
C ARG A 16 -41.62 -34.74 18.51
N LEU A 17 -40.53 -34.50 19.25
CA LEU A 17 -39.63 -33.36 19.01
C LEU A 17 -38.18 -33.76 18.64
N LEU A 18 -37.98 -35.00 18.19
CA LEU A 18 -36.66 -35.54 17.82
C LEU A 18 -36.53 -36.00 16.35
N GLN A 19 -37.51 -35.68 15.50
CA GLN A 19 -37.43 -35.91 14.06
C GLN A 19 -38.09 -34.74 13.31
N LEU A 20 -37.36 -33.63 13.15
CA LEU A 20 -37.53 -32.60 12.10
C LEU A 20 -36.47 -31.51 12.29
N LYS A 21 -35.19 -31.93 12.33
CA LYS A 21 -34.02 -31.10 12.06
C LYS A 21 -33.23 -31.75 10.93
N ARG A 22 -33.84 -31.78 9.75
CA ARG A 22 -33.18 -32.07 8.46
C ARG A 22 -33.83 -31.12 7.46
N PHE A 23 -32.99 -30.49 6.64
CA PHE A 23 -33.29 -29.39 5.70
C PHE A 23 -33.17 -27.97 6.25
N GLN A 24 -31.99 -27.64 6.79
CA GLN A 24 -31.37 -26.32 6.67
C GLN A 24 -29.87 -26.46 6.93
N SER A 25 -29.14 -26.86 5.88
CA SER A 25 -27.79 -26.40 5.58
C SER A 25 -27.48 -26.94 4.19
N THR A 26 -27.68 -26.14 3.15
CA THR A 26 -26.89 -26.32 1.94
C THR A 26 -25.45 -26.13 2.40
N LYS A 27 -24.72 -27.25 2.40
CA LYS A 27 -23.32 -27.35 2.74
C LYS A 27 -22.58 -26.25 1.97
N ALA A 28 -22.26 -25.17 2.66
CA ALA A 28 -20.92 -24.63 2.53
C ALA A 28 -20.03 -25.84 2.79
N THR A 29 -19.40 -26.35 1.73
CA THR A 29 -18.23 -27.19 1.85
C THR A 29 -17.26 -26.41 2.73
N THR A 30 -17.32 -26.69 4.03
CA THR A 30 -16.27 -26.34 4.97
C THR A 30 -15.05 -27.11 4.51
N SER A 31 -14.28 -26.54 3.59
CA SER A 31 -12.86 -26.83 3.52
C SER A 31 -12.31 -26.39 4.87
N LYS A 32 -12.07 -27.37 5.74
CA LYS A 32 -11.38 -27.16 7.00
C LYS A 32 -9.89 -26.84 6.81
N ASP A 33 -9.41 -26.70 5.57
CA ASP A 33 -7.97 -26.69 5.25
C ASP A 33 -7.43 -25.43 4.54
N ASN A 34 -8.23 -24.36 4.32
CA ASN A 34 -7.75 -23.19 3.54
C ASN A 34 -8.04 -21.84 4.21
N LYS A 35 -7.97 -21.74 5.55
CA LYS A 35 -7.90 -20.42 6.20
C LYS A 35 -6.45 -19.98 6.28
N THR A 36 -6.16 -18.87 5.62
CA THR A 36 -4.86 -18.25 5.50
C THR A 36 -4.23 -17.93 6.84
N LEU A 37 -2.90 -18.02 6.87
CA LEU A 37 -1.96 -16.97 7.33
C LEU A 37 -0.81 -17.62 8.10
N PHE A 38 0.40 -17.54 7.54
CA PHE A 38 1.67 -17.27 8.21
C PHE A 38 1.74 -17.61 9.71
N THR A 39 1.51 -18.88 10.02
CA THR A 39 1.67 -19.46 11.35
C THR A 39 2.90 -20.35 11.35
N TYR A 40 3.48 -20.52 12.53
CA TYR A 40 4.54 -21.48 12.76
C TYR A 40 3.95 -22.88 12.93
N GLY A 41 4.59 -23.89 12.34
CA GLY A 41 4.17 -25.28 12.50
C GLY A 41 4.47 -26.13 11.26
N LYS A 42 4.20 -27.44 11.35
CA LYS A 42 4.34 -28.36 10.20
C LYS A 42 3.38 -28.01 9.06
N ASP A 43 2.20 -27.51 9.42
CA ASP A 43 1.12 -27.17 8.48
C ASP A 43 0.98 -25.64 8.29
N GLY A 44 1.92 -24.85 8.82
CA GLY A 44 1.96 -23.39 8.70
C GLY A 44 2.82 -22.91 7.53
N HIS A 45 2.76 -21.62 7.18
CA HIS A 45 3.55 -21.07 6.08
C HIS A 45 5.03 -20.86 6.45
N TYR A 46 5.39 -20.74 7.73
CA TYR A 46 6.78 -20.68 8.17
C TYR A 46 7.39 -22.09 8.33
N PHE A 47 7.40 -22.87 7.23
CA PHE A 47 7.72 -24.29 7.26
C PHE A 47 9.24 -24.59 7.34
N LEU A 48 10.11 -23.68 6.84
CA LEU A 48 11.57 -23.79 7.02
C LEU A 48 12.03 -23.24 8.36
N ASP A 49 11.19 -22.43 9.00
CA ASP A 49 11.58 -21.64 10.14
C ASP A 49 10.65 -21.83 11.33
N ARG A 50 10.91 -22.87 12.12
CA ARG A 50 10.14 -23.17 13.34
C ARG A 50 10.72 -22.47 14.55
N ILE A 51 9.85 -21.92 15.40
CA ILE A 51 10.25 -21.46 16.74
C ILE A 51 10.62 -22.66 17.59
N ASP A 52 11.83 -22.61 18.18
CA ASP A 52 12.25 -23.56 19.20
C ASP A 52 12.02 -22.93 20.57
N PRO A 53 11.09 -23.45 21.39
CA PRO A 53 10.78 -22.87 22.69
C PRO A 53 11.91 -23.03 23.71
N THR A 54 12.89 -23.90 23.45
CA THR A 54 14.03 -24.16 24.34
C THR A 54 15.24 -23.27 24.05
N GLU A 55 15.24 -22.59 22.89
CA GLU A 55 16.31 -21.70 22.50
C GLU A 55 16.34 -20.44 23.37
N SER A 56 17.53 -19.98 23.76
CA SER A 56 17.68 -18.74 24.54
C SER A 56 17.09 -17.55 23.78
N LYS A 57 16.27 -16.75 24.45
CA LYS A 57 15.58 -15.58 23.88
C LYS A 57 15.82 -14.32 24.69
N PHE A 58 15.50 -13.17 24.12
CA PHE A 58 15.39 -11.93 24.90
C PHE A 58 14.16 -12.00 25.79
N SER A 59 14.23 -11.41 26.98
CA SER A 59 13.06 -11.31 27.85
C SER A 59 12.10 -10.20 27.39
N LYS A 60 12.66 -9.09 26.91
CA LYS A 60 11.92 -7.88 26.50
C LYS A 60 12.62 -7.15 25.36
N ILE A 61 11.86 -6.80 24.33
CA ILE A 61 12.33 -6.03 23.15
C ILE A 61 11.53 -4.73 23.04
N LEU A 62 12.22 -3.61 22.85
CA LEU A 62 11.62 -2.33 22.49
C LEU A 62 11.58 -2.16 20.97
N ILE A 63 10.46 -1.65 20.46
CA ILE A 63 10.26 -1.46 19.03
C ILE A 63 10.33 0.03 18.74
N ALA A 64 11.44 0.47 18.15
CA ALA A 64 11.70 1.88 17.83
C ALA A 64 11.06 2.29 16.50
N ASN A 65 9.77 1.98 16.34
CA ASN A 65 8.99 2.26 15.13
C ASN A 65 7.49 2.31 15.45
N ARG A 66 6.68 2.59 14.44
CA ARG A 66 5.22 2.75 14.52
C ARG A 66 4.49 2.00 13.40
N GLY A 67 3.18 2.12 13.36
CA GLY A 67 2.35 1.68 12.24
C GLY A 67 2.38 0.16 12.03
N GLU A 68 2.32 -0.26 10.77
CA GLU A 68 2.20 -1.69 10.42
C GLU A 68 3.42 -2.49 10.88
N ILE A 69 4.63 -1.94 10.70
CA ILE A 69 5.87 -2.66 11.00
C ILE A 69 6.03 -2.92 12.50
N ALA A 70 5.58 -1.99 13.35
CA ALA A 70 5.53 -2.25 14.79
C ALA A 70 4.58 -3.42 15.10
N CYS A 71 3.40 -3.47 14.49
CA CYS A 71 2.46 -4.59 14.63
C CYS A 71 3.07 -5.91 14.12
N ARG A 72 3.79 -5.88 12.99
CA ARG A 72 4.49 -7.02 12.39
C ARG A 72 5.55 -7.59 13.34
N ILE A 73 6.35 -6.74 13.99
CA ILE A 73 7.38 -7.16 14.94
C ILE A 73 6.74 -7.71 16.22
N ILE A 74 5.73 -7.03 16.78
CA ILE A 74 5.02 -7.48 17.99
C ILE A 74 4.43 -8.88 17.78
N ARG A 75 3.87 -9.16 16.58
CA ARG A 75 3.33 -10.50 16.26
C ARG A 75 4.38 -11.61 16.38
N THR A 76 5.58 -11.40 15.85
CA THR A 76 6.68 -12.38 15.99
C THR A 76 7.16 -12.48 17.43
N CYS A 77 7.38 -11.36 18.13
CA CYS A 77 7.78 -11.40 19.54
C CYS A 77 6.78 -12.17 20.41
N ARG A 78 5.47 -11.96 20.20
CA ARG A 78 4.41 -12.72 20.89
C ARG A 78 4.46 -14.22 20.56
N ALA A 79 4.69 -14.58 19.30
CA ALA A 79 4.85 -15.99 18.91
C ALA A 79 6.07 -16.66 19.56
N MET A 80 7.13 -15.89 19.82
CA MET A 80 8.34 -16.32 20.53
C MET A 80 8.22 -16.21 22.06
N ASP A 81 7.08 -15.73 22.57
CA ASP A 81 6.88 -15.44 24.00
C ASP A 81 7.98 -14.49 24.54
N ILE A 82 8.13 -13.34 23.88
CA ILE A 82 9.03 -12.23 24.24
C ILE A 82 8.17 -11.00 24.54
N LYS A 83 8.40 -10.33 25.67
CA LYS A 83 7.67 -9.11 26.03
C LYS A 83 8.03 -7.95 25.11
N THR A 84 7.07 -7.09 24.84
CA THR A 84 7.19 -6.01 23.87
C THR A 84 6.95 -4.65 24.49
N VAL A 85 7.79 -3.68 24.12
CA VAL A 85 7.58 -2.26 24.44
C VAL A 85 7.38 -1.48 23.14
N ALA A 86 6.24 -0.80 23.02
CA ALA A 86 6.02 0.18 21.97
C ALA A 86 6.43 1.58 22.44
N VAL A 87 7.15 2.33 21.59
CA VAL A 87 7.27 3.78 21.77
C VAL A 87 6.29 4.49 20.87
N HIS A 88 5.69 5.59 21.34
CA HIS A 88 4.71 6.34 20.54
C HIS A 88 4.81 7.85 20.74
N SER A 89 4.46 8.63 19.72
CA SER A 89 4.20 10.06 19.89
C SER A 89 2.83 10.29 20.55
N ASP A 90 2.56 11.53 20.95
CA ASP A 90 1.25 11.96 21.46
C ASP A 90 0.07 11.56 20.56
N VAL A 91 0.18 11.80 19.25
CA VAL A 91 -0.86 11.48 18.24
C VAL A 91 -1.01 9.98 17.97
N ASP A 92 0.00 9.16 18.29
CA ASP A 92 -0.05 7.71 18.13
C ASP A 92 -0.56 6.97 19.39
N SER A 93 -0.91 7.69 20.46
CA SER A 93 -1.34 7.09 21.75
C SER A 93 -2.49 6.09 21.66
N HIS A 94 -3.32 6.16 20.62
CA HIS A 94 -4.44 5.25 20.37
C HIS A 94 -4.21 4.27 19.20
N SER A 95 -3.03 4.28 18.59
CA SER A 95 -2.66 3.45 17.44
C SER A 95 -2.67 1.96 17.80
N LEU A 96 -2.87 1.10 16.80
CA LEU A 96 -3.02 -0.35 16.99
C LEU A 96 -1.80 -0.97 17.67
N PHE A 97 -0.60 -0.60 17.24
CA PHE A 97 0.64 -1.16 17.80
C PHE A 97 0.84 -0.85 19.29
N VAL A 98 0.35 0.30 19.76
CA VAL A 98 0.38 0.67 21.20
C VAL A 98 -0.50 -0.27 22.01
N LYS A 99 -1.70 -0.58 21.49
CA LYS A 99 -2.63 -1.54 22.11
C LYS A 99 -2.14 -2.99 22.02
N MET A 100 -1.23 -3.28 21.09
CA MET A 100 -0.64 -4.61 20.91
C MET A 100 0.60 -4.83 21.79
N ALA A 101 1.32 -3.79 22.22
CA ALA A 101 2.48 -4.00 23.07
C ALA A 101 2.08 -4.35 24.51
N ASP A 102 2.96 -5.02 25.24
CA ASP A 102 2.76 -5.31 26.67
C ASP A 102 2.96 -4.05 27.52
N GLU A 103 3.88 -3.18 27.09
CA GLU A 103 4.16 -1.88 27.67
C GLU A 103 4.22 -0.82 26.56
N ALA A 104 3.87 0.42 26.87
CA ALA A 104 3.97 1.54 25.94
C ALA A 104 4.50 2.80 26.62
N ILE A 105 5.36 3.55 25.92
CA ILE A 105 5.94 4.81 26.41
C ILE A 105 5.75 5.93 25.39
N CYS A 106 5.25 7.07 25.87
CA CYS A 106 5.21 8.31 25.09
C CYS A 106 6.62 8.91 24.98
N ILE A 107 7.05 9.20 23.75
CA ILE A 107 8.39 9.71 23.40
C ILE A 107 8.34 11.14 22.84
N GLY A 108 7.26 11.88 23.07
CA GLY A 108 7.14 13.29 22.72
C GLY A 108 6.08 13.58 21.64
N PRO A 109 6.18 14.74 20.97
CA PRO A 109 5.13 15.24 20.09
C PRO A 109 5.13 14.55 18.71
N ALA A 110 4.10 14.87 17.91
CA ALA A 110 3.83 14.26 16.61
C ALA A 110 5.01 14.32 15.62
N GLN A 111 5.79 15.40 15.64
CA GLN A 111 6.92 15.58 14.74
C GLN A 111 8.00 14.52 14.98
N ALA A 112 8.25 13.67 13.97
CA ALA A 112 9.20 12.57 14.07
C ALA A 112 10.59 12.98 14.56
N ARG A 113 11.08 14.19 14.19
CA ARG A 113 12.38 14.71 14.64
C ARG A 113 12.48 14.85 16.16
N LEU A 114 11.37 15.15 16.82
CA LEU A 114 11.27 15.35 18.26
C LEU A 114 10.87 14.06 19.00
N SER A 115 10.43 13.03 18.27
CA SER A 115 10.00 11.72 18.81
C SER A 115 10.79 10.56 18.20
N TYR A 116 10.28 9.89 17.16
CA TYR A 116 10.84 8.64 16.63
C TYR A 116 12.28 8.72 16.08
N LEU A 117 12.76 9.92 15.72
CA LEU A 117 14.14 10.17 15.28
C LEU A 117 15.05 10.68 16.42
N ASN A 118 14.51 10.87 17.62
CA ASN A 118 15.28 11.34 18.77
C ASN A 118 15.93 10.16 19.49
N GLU A 119 17.19 9.90 19.15
CA GLU A 119 18.00 8.80 19.71
C GLU A 119 18.02 8.79 21.24
N ASP A 120 18.13 9.97 21.87
CA ASP A 120 18.34 10.08 23.30
C ASP A 120 17.04 9.75 24.07
N ILE A 121 15.88 10.19 23.56
CA ILE A 121 14.58 9.83 24.14
C ILE A 121 14.31 8.32 24.01
N ILE A 122 14.68 7.70 22.89
CA ILE A 122 14.54 6.25 22.72
C ILE A 122 15.43 5.51 23.72
N LEU A 123 16.68 5.95 23.93
CA LEU A 123 17.57 5.35 24.93
C LEU A 123 17.03 5.51 26.35
N GLU A 124 16.41 6.64 26.69
CA GLU A 124 15.72 6.80 27.96
C GLU A 124 14.55 5.81 28.12
N ALA A 125 13.77 5.59 27.05
CA ALA A 125 12.68 4.60 27.07
C ALA A 125 13.20 3.17 27.27
N VAL A 126 14.32 2.82 26.63
CA VAL A 126 15.00 1.54 26.85
C VAL A 126 15.41 1.39 28.33
N LYS A 127 16.05 2.40 28.91
CA LYS A 127 16.47 2.39 30.32
C LYS A 127 15.29 2.26 31.29
N LYS A 128 14.19 2.98 31.03
CA LYS A 128 12.99 2.95 31.88
C LYS A 128 12.28 1.60 31.86
N THR A 129 12.31 0.90 30.74
CA THR A 129 11.58 -0.38 30.56
C THR A 129 12.43 -1.62 30.80
N GLY A 130 13.76 -1.48 30.79
CA GLY A 130 14.68 -2.61 30.88
C GLY A 130 14.65 -3.51 29.64
N ALA A 131 14.37 -2.95 28.47
CA ALA A 131 14.44 -3.71 27.23
C ALA A 131 15.90 -4.12 26.93
N GLU A 132 16.11 -5.38 26.59
CA GLU A 132 17.44 -5.96 26.33
C GLU A 132 17.92 -5.69 24.89
N ALA A 133 16.96 -5.46 23.99
CA ALA A 133 17.22 -5.22 22.58
C ALA A 133 16.21 -4.23 21.99
N VAL A 134 16.62 -3.56 20.92
CA VAL A 134 15.79 -2.64 20.15
C VAL A 134 15.64 -3.15 18.72
N HIS A 135 14.39 -3.34 18.29
CA HIS A 135 14.07 -3.58 16.89
C HIS A 135 13.71 -2.25 16.21
N PRO A 136 14.49 -1.78 15.23
CA PRO A 136 14.22 -0.48 14.58
C PRO A 136 13.17 -0.59 13.47
N GLY A 137 12.89 -1.80 12.97
CA GLY A 137 12.02 -1.97 11.80
C GLY A 137 12.71 -1.43 10.56
N TYR A 138 12.04 -0.53 9.84
CA TYR A 138 12.59 0.17 8.68
C TYR A 138 12.28 1.67 8.72
N GLY A 139 13.05 2.48 7.98
CA GLY A 139 13.00 3.93 8.14
C GLY A 139 13.43 4.39 9.54
N PHE A 140 13.14 5.63 9.90
CA PHE A 140 13.54 6.23 11.18
C PHE A 140 15.03 6.00 11.52
N LEU A 141 15.32 5.27 12.60
CA LEU A 141 16.67 5.02 13.11
C LEU A 141 17.28 3.69 12.64
N SER A 142 16.60 2.95 11.74
CA SER A 142 17.06 1.62 11.27
C SER A 142 18.39 1.62 10.53
N GLU A 143 18.77 2.74 9.90
CA GLU A 143 20.02 2.88 9.16
C GLU A 143 20.90 4.00 9.77
N ASN A 144 20.69 4.29 11.06
CA ASN A 144 21.47 5.31 11.78
C ASN A 144 22.65 4.65 12.52
N THR A 145 23.87 4.85 11.98
CA THR A 145 25.12 4.36 12.57
C THR A 145 25.32 4.79 14.03
N LYS A 146 25.01 6.06 14.36
CA LYS A 146 25.21 6.61 15.70
C LYS A 146 24.28 5.95 16.70
N PHE A 147 23.03 5.73 16.31
CA PHE A 147 22.04 5.07 17.16
C PHE A 147 22.42 3.60 17.46
N ALA A 148 22.77 2.82 16.43
CA ALA A 148 23.22 1.45 16.61
C ALA A 148 24.45 1.36 17.53
N LYS A 149 25.40 2.29 17.38
CA LYS A 149 26.57 2.40 18.27
C LYS A 149 26.18 2.77 19.71
N LYS A 150 25.30 3.77 19.91
CA LYS A 150 24.86 4.19 21.25
C LYS A 150 24.17 3.04 22.00
N LEU A 151 23.37 2.21 21.32
CA LEU A 151 22.74 1.04 21.93
C LEU A 151 23.79 0.03 22.40
N ALA A 152 24.77 -0.29 21.56
CA ALA A 152 25.88 -1.17 21.91
C ALA A 152 26.68 -0.64 23.11
N ASP A 153 26.99 0.67 23.13
CA ASP A 153 27.69 1.34 24.24
C ASP A 153 26.88 1.31 25.55
N ASN A 154 25.56 1.03 25.51
CA ASN A 154 24.68 0.87 26.68
C ASN A 154 24.30 -0.60 26.93
N ASN A 155 24.98 -1.58 26.32
CA ASN A 155 24.70 -3.02 26.42
C ASN A 155 23.27 -3.41 25.98
N VAL A 156 22.73 -2.71 25.00
CA VAL A 156 21.42 -3.00 24.39
C VAL A 156 21.67 -3.50 22.97
N GLU A 157 21.12 -4.67 22.65
CA GLU A 157 21.33 -5.26 21.33
C GLU A 157 20.50 -4.52 20.26
N PHE A 158 21.15 -4.14 19.15
CA PHE A 158 20.46 -3.60 17.99
C PHE A 158 20.06 -4.74 17.06
N ILE A 159 18.76 -4.97 16.87
CA ILE A 159 18.25 -6.04 16.01
C ILE A 159 18.31 -5.59 14.55
N GLY A 160 19.50 -5.69 13.97
CA GLY A 160 19.88 -5.22 12.64
C GLY A 160 21.35 -5.52 12.38
N PRO A 161 21.95 -4.97 11.31
CA PRO A 161 23.38 -5.13 11.06
C PRO A 161 24.25 -4.29 12.00
N SER A 162 25.56 -4.52 11.95
CA SER A 162 26.52 -3.76 12.76
C SER A 162 26.56 -2.28 12.38
N SER A 163 26.92 -1.41 13.32
CA SER A 163 27.12 0.03 13.04
C SER A 163 28.13 0.27 11.92
N LYS A 164 29.17 -0.59 11.84
CA LYS A 164 30.17 -0.56 10.77
C LYS A 164 29.53 -0.87 9.41
N SER A 165 28.75 -1.94 9.31
CA SER A 165 28.10 -2.33 8.04
C SER A 165 27.09 -1.27 7.58
N ILE A 166 26.36 -0.64 8.51
CA ILE A 166 25.47 0.51 8.21
C ILE A 166 26.27 1.68 7.65
N GLN A 167 27.40 2.02 8.27
CA GLN A 167 28.26 3.10 7.81
C GLN A 167 28.88 2.80 6.45
N ASP A 168 29.37 1.57 6.26
CA ASP A 168 30.04 1.14 5.05
C ASP A 168 29.11 1.23 3.82
N MET A 169 27.82 0.91 4.00
CA MET A 169 26.82 0.93 2.93
C MET A 169 26.02 2.25 2.82
N GLY A 170 26.07 3.12 3.83
CA GLY A 170 25.31 4.38 3.84
C GLY A 170 25.88 5.49 2.94
N ASP A 171 27.17 5.44 2.62
CA ASP A 171 27.82 6.34 1.65
C ASP A 171 27.91 5.65 0.28
N LYS A 172 27.31 6.25 -0.76
CA LYS A 172 27.27 5.66 -2.11
C LYS A 172 28.64 5.54 -2.76
N ILE A 173 29.58 6.44 -2.48
CA ILE A 173 30.93 6.36 -3.05
C ILE A 173 31.69 5.22 -2.37
N HIS A 174 31.65 5.15 -1.03
CA HIS A 174 32.35 4.12 -0.28
C HIS A 174 31.78 2.72 -0.51
N SER A 175 30.45 2.58 -0.58
CA SER A 175 29.79 1.31 -0.88
C SER A 175 30.16 0.76 -2.26
N LYS A 176 30.29 1.63 -3.28
CA LYS A 176 30.79 1.24 -4.60
C LYS A 176 32.23 0.74 -4.59
N VAL A 177 33.10 1.38 -3.81
CA VAL A 177 34.50 0.94 -3.66
C VAL A 177 34.55 -0.46 -3.07
N ILE A 178 33.70 -0.74 -2.07
CA ILE A 178 33.59 -2.07 -1.47
C ILE A 178 33.03 -3.08 -2.48
N ALA A 179 31.94 -2.74 -3.16
CA ALA A 179 31.30 -3.60 -4.16
C ALA A 179 32.28 -3.98 -5.30
N ARG A 180 33.08 -3.03 -5.79
CA ARG A 180 34.13 -3.32 -6.78
C ARG A 180 35.19 -4.27 -6.24
N LYS A 181 35.69 -4.03 -5.02
CA LYS A 181 36.68 -4.93 -4.38
C LYS A 181 36.12 -6.33 -4.16
N ALA A 182 34.80 -6.43 -3.97
CA ALA A 182 34.07 -7.68 -3.85
C ALA A 182 33.70 -8.32 -5.21
N ASN A 183 34.18 -7.77 -6.33
CA ASN A 183 33.87 -8.22 -7.69
C ASN A 183 32.37 -8.26 -8.03
N VAL A 184 31.60 -7.33 -7.47
CA VAL A 184 30.18 -7.15 -7.81
C VAL A 184 30.05 -6.35 -9.11
N SER A 185 29.10 -6.73 -9.94
CA SER A 185 28.77 -6.08 -11.21
C SER A 185 28.29 -4.63 -10.96
N MET A 186 29.05 -3.64 -11.44
CA MET A 186 28.79 -2.21 -11.19
C MET A 186 28.24 -1.51 -12.44
N ILE A 187 27.38 -0.50 -12.24
CA ILE A 187 26.96 0.38 -13.34
C ILE A 187 28.22 1.07 -13.91
N PRO A 188 28.44 1.05 -15.24
CA PRO A 188 29.51 1.84 -15.84
C PRO A 188 29.37 3.31 -15.42
N GLY A 189 30.42 3.88 -14.83
CA GLY A 189 30.33 5.20 -14.24
C GLY A 189 31.67 5.69 -13.73
N TYR A 190 31.67 6.93 -13.23
CA TYR A 190 32.82 7.50 -12.55
C TYR A 190 32.80 7.11 -11.07
N ASP A 191 33.97 6.68 -10.60
CA ASP A 191 34.14 6.07 -9.28
C ASP A 191 34.48 7.07 -8.17
N GLY A 192 34.67 8.34 -8.55
CA GLY A 192 34.98 9.44 -7.65
C GLY A 192 33.83 10.42 -7.51
N GLU A 193 34.07 11.41 -6.66
CA GLU A 193 33.24 12.60 -6.55
C GLU A 193 33.47 13.53 -7.73
N VAL A 194 32.38 14.02 -8.32
CA VAL A 194 32.39 15.05 -9.37
C VAL A 194 32.35 16.42 -8.71
N LYS A 195 33.41 17.21 -8.87
CA LYS A 195 33.62 18.46 -8.10
C LYS A 195 32.80 19.62 -8.62
N ASP A 196 32.76 19.78 -9.94
CA ASP A 196 32.15 20.92 -10.63
C ASP A 196 31.45 20.51 -11.94
N GLU A 197 30.73 21.46 -12.55
CA GLU A 197 29.98 21.25 -13.78
C GLU A 197 30.85 20.94 -15.00
N VAL A 198 32.13 21.34 -15.00
CA VAL A 198 33.07 21.07 -16.09
C VAL A 198 33.49 19.61 -16.04
N GLU A 199 33.85 19.12 -14.85
CA GLU A 199 34.14 17.73 -14.60
C GLU A 199 32.92 16.86 -14.86
N CYS A 200 31.72 17.31 -14.47
CA CYS A 200 30.47 16.60 -14.76
C CYS A 200 30.29 16.34 -16.26
N VAL A 201 30.51 17.35 -17.11
CA VAL A 201 30.40 17.20 -18.57
C VAL A 201 31.48 16.28 -19.13
N ARG A 202 32.73 16.41 -18.66
CA ARG A 202 33.83 15.53 -19.10
C ARG A 202 33.50 14.07 -18.78
N VAL A 203 33.15 13.79 -17.53
CA VAL A 203 32.76 12.45 -17.06
C VAL A 203 31.54 11.92 -17.83
N SER A 204 30.55 12.77 -18.09
CA SER A 204 29.35 12.38 -18.83
C SER A 204 29.67 11.98 -20.27
N ASN A 205 30.62 12.66 -20.92
CA ASN A 205 31.11 12.30 -22.25
C ASN A 205 31.94 11.00 -22.23
N ASP A 206 32.76 10.80 -21.21
CA ASP A 206 33.56 9.57 -21.03
C ASP A 206 32.66 8.33 -20.85
N ILE A 207 31.56 8.47 -20.10
CA ILE A 207 30.54 7.41 -19.90
C ILE A 207 29.64 7.26 -21.14
N GLY A 208 29.39 8.37 -21.84
CA GLY A 208 28.44 8.51 -22.94
C GLY A 208 27.00 8.72 -22.46
N TYR A 209 26.28 9.63 -23.12
CA TYR A 209 24.87 9.92 -22.80
C TYR A 209 23.90 8.76 -23.18
N PRO A 210 22.70 8.72 -22.57
CA PRO A 210 22.30 9.48 -21.38
C PRO A 210 23.03 9.04 -20.10
N VAL A 211 23.15 9.96 -19.14
CA VAL A 211 23.75 9.71 -17.83
C VAL A 211 22.81 10.14 -16.70
N MET A 212 23.02 9.57 -15.52
CA MET A 212 22.30 9.92 -14.29
C MET A 212 23.27 10.61 -13.33
N ILE A 213 22.93 11.84 -12.94
CA ILE A 213 23.61 12.62 -11.91
C ILE A 213 22.91 12.32 -10.59
N LYS A 214 23.66 11.93 -9.56
CA LYS A 214 23.13 11.58 -8.23
C LYS A 214 23.93 12.24 -7.12
N ALA A 215 23.26 12.60 -6.04
CA ALA A 215 23.91 12.95 -4.78
C ALA A 215 24.50 11.71 -4.08
N SER A 216 25.67 11.88 -3.45
CA SER A 216 26.33 10.83 -2.67
C SER A 216 25.53 10.45 -1.42
N ALA A 217 25.03 11.46 -0.70
CA ALA A 217 24.13 11.29 0.43
C ALA A 217 22.67 11.35 0.00
N GLY A 218 21.82 10.61 0.72
CA GLY A 218 20.37 10.63 0.56
C GLY A 218 19.78 9.45 -0.22
N GLY A 219 18.49 9.20 0.01
CA GLY A 219 17.73 8.09 -0.58
C GLY A 219 16.39 8.55 -1.19
N GLY A 220 15.68 7.64 -1.86
CA GLY A 220 14.35 7.90 -2.42
C GLY A 220 14.33 8.81 -3.64
N GLY A 221 15.44 8.90 -4.39
CA GLY A 221 15.50 9.64 -5.65
C GLY A 221 15.62 11.16 -5.56
N LYS A 222 15.77 11.72 -4.35
CA LYS A 222 16.05 13.15 -4.15
C LYS A 222 17.49 13.47 -4.59
N GLY A 223 17.69 14.59 -5.30
CA GLY A 223 18.98 14.94 -5.88
C GLY A 223 19.45 14.01 -7.00
N MET A 224 18.52 13.35 -7.71
CA MET A 224 18.81 12.51 -8.88
C MET A 224 18.19 13.10 -10.16
N ARG A 225 18.99 13.26 -11.22
CA ARG A 225 18.54 13.83 -12.50
C ARG A 225 19.20 13.15 -13.69
N VAL A 226 18.44 12.94 -14.76
CA VAL A 226 18.94 12.40 -16.02
C VAL A 226 19.40 13.57 -16.91
N ALA A 227 20.57 13.42 -17.52
CA ALA A 227 21.06 14.32 -18.55
C ALA A 227 21.23 13.58 -19.87
N TRP A 228 20.70 14.16 -20.95
CA TRP A 228 20.76 13.63 -22.31
C TRP A 228 21.86 14.26 -23.17
N ASN A 229 22.42 15.38 -22.71
CA ASN A 229 23.44 16.15 -23.42
C ASN A 229 24.23 17.03 -22.43
N ASP A 230 25.30 17.68 -22.91
CA ASP A 230 26.19 18.53 -22.12
C ASP A 230 25.48 19.69 -21.43
N LYS A 231 24.49 20.31 -22.09
CA LYS A 231 23.75 21.44 -21.51
C LYS A 231 22.98 20.98 -20.28
N GLU A 232 22.22 19.90 -20.43
CA GLU A 232 21.47 19.31 -19.32
C GLU A 232 22.39 18.79 -18.22
N ALA A 233 23.56 18.24 -18.54
CA ALA A 233 24.51 17.78 -17.53
C ALA A 233 24.97 18.92 -16.61
N ARG A 234 25.29 20.09 -17.18
CA ARG A 234 25.65 21.29 -16.39
C ARG A 234 24.50 21.78 -15.52
N GLU A 235 23.33 21.97 -16.13
CA GLU A 235 22.16 22.51 -15.44
C GLU A 235 21.69 21.57 -14.32
N ASN A 236 21.60 20.27 -14.60
CA ASN A 236 21.15 19.27 -13.64
C ASN A 236 22.17 19.03 -12.53
N PHE A 237 23.47 19.17 -12.77
CA PHE A 237 24.50 19.08 -11.73
C PHE A 237 24.32 20.17 -10.68
N LEU A 238 24.20 21.43 -11.11
CA LEU A 238 24.03 22.57 -10.20
C LEU A 238 22.75 22.45 -9.37
N LEU A 239 21.64 22.06 -10.03
CA LEU A 239 20.37 21.83 -9.36
C LEU A 239 20.46 20.71 -8.33
N SER A 240 21.04 19.57 -8.70
CA SER A 240 21.15 18.40 -7.81
C SER A 240 22.08 18.67 -6.63
N LYS A 241 23.18 19.40 -6.84
CA LYS A 241 24.12 19.81 -5.78
C LYS A 241 23.46 20.71 -4.74
N SER A 242 22.71 21.72 -5.20
CA SER A 242 21.95 22.61 -4.31
C SER A 242 20.84 21.88 -3.54
N GLU A 243 20.14 20.95 -4.21
CA GLU A 243 19.12 20.11 -3.60
C GLU A 243 19.71 19.17 -2.53
N ALA A 244 20.87 18.58 -2.81
CA ALA A 244 21.59 17.70 -1.87
C ALA A 244 22.10 18.45 -0.64
N ALA A 245 22.74 19.61 -0.83
CA ALA A 245 23.20 20.47 0.25
C ALA A 245 22.07 20.90 1.18
N SER A 246 20.93 21.33 0.61
CA SER A 246 19.77 21.78 1.39
C SER A 246 19.02 20.63 2.10
N SER A 247 18.96 19.45 1.48
CA SER A 247 18.19 18.32 2.00
C SER A 247 18.97 17.44 2.97
N PHE A 248 20.27 17.26 2.74
CA PHE A 248 21.11 16.28 3.42
C PHE A 248 22.38 16.87 4.04
N GLY A 249 22.72 18.13 3.75
CA GLY A 249 23.94 18.77 4.26
C GLY A 249 25.24 18.23 3.65
N ASP A 250 25.13 17.48 2.55
CA ASP A 250 26.25 16.90 1.80
C ASP A 250 26.02 17.19 0.31
N ASP A 251 26.99 17.85 -0.33
CA ASP A 251 26.92 18.33 -1.71
C ASP A 251 27.79 17.52 -2.67
N ARG A 252 28.33 16.37 -2.22
CA ARG A 252 29.13 15.47 -3.05
C ARG A 252 28.25 14.80 -4.10
N MET A 253 28.71 14.81 -5.34
CA MET A 253 27.96 14.33 -6.51
C MET A 253 28.68 13.19 -7.23
N LEU A 254 27.91 12.32 -7.90
CA LEU A 254 28.40 11.23 -8.74
C LEU A 254 27.63 11.15 -10.06
N VAL A 255 28.27 10.62 -11.09
CA VAL A 255 27.68 10.44 -12.44
C VAL A 255 27.83 8.98 -12.87
N GLU A 256 26.71 8.41 -13.31
CA GLU A 256 26.59 7.01 -13.74
C GLU A 256 25.93 6.92 -15.11
N LYS A 257 26.16 5.81 -15.81
CA LYS A 257 25.39 5.49 -17.01
C LYS A 257 23.91 5.39 -16.69
N PHE A 258 23.07 6.07 -17.47
CA PHE A 258 21.63 5.88 -17.40
C PHE A 258 21.27 4.60 -18.16
N ILE A 259 20.69 3.63 -17.45
CA ILE A 259 20.13 2.43 -18.07
C ILE A 259 18.71 2.76 -18.52
N ASP A 260 18.41 2.61 -19.81
CA ASP A 260 17.08 2.89 -20.34
C ASP A 260 16.13 1.69 -20.15
N ASN A 261 14.90 1.98 -19.70
CA ASN A 261 13.88 1.01 -19.29
C ASN A 261 14.36 -0.09 -18.31
N PRO A 262 15.03 0.27 -17.19
CA PRO A 262 15.55 -0.73 -16.28
C PRO A 262 14.42 -1.38 -15.48
N ARG A 263 14.66 -2.62 -15.07
CA ARG A 263 13.90 -3.32 -14.03
C ARG A 263 14.63 -3.18 -12.71
N HIS A 264 13.87 -2.91 -11.65
CA HIS A 264 14.40 -2.84 -10.30
C HIS A 264 14.21 -4.22 -9.67
N ILE A 265 15.29 -4.97 -9.51
CA ILE A 265 15.28 -6.32 -8.93
C ILE A 265 16.25 -6.35 -7.75
N GLU A 266 15.81 -6.89 -6.64
CA GLU A 266 16.56 -6.86 -5.38
C GLU A 266 16.63 -8.23 -4.74
N PHE A 267 17.74 -8.53 -4.07
CA PHE A 267 17.96 -9.80 -3.38
C PHE A 267 17.89 -9.62 -1.87
N GLN A 268 17.05 -10.44 -1.22
CA GLN A 268 17.06 -10.55 0.23
C GLN A 268 18.31 -11.31 0.66
N VAL A 269 19.14 -10.72 1.50
CA VAL A 269 20.23 -11.43 2.18
C VAL A 269 19.92 -11.59 3.66
N LEU A 270 20.41 -12.68 4.24
CA LEU A 270 20.32 -12.98 5.66
C LEU A 270 21.66 -13.55 6.12
N GLY A 271 22.29 -12.88 7.09
CA GLY A 271 23.54 -13.33 7.69
C GLY A 271 23.44 -13.53 9.20
N ASP A 272 24.29 -14.37 9.77
CA ASP A 272 24.47 -14.48 11.22
C ASP A 272 25.82 -13.93 11.71
N LYS A 273 25.97 -13.80 13.03
CA LYS A 273 27.21 -13.34 13.68
C LYS A 273 28.36 -14.37 13.59
N HIS A 274 28.15 -15.51 12.94
CA HIS A 274 29.11 -16.62 12.79
C HIS A 274 29.69 -16.71 11.38
N GLY A 275 29.39 -15.74 10.51
CA GLY A 275 29.89 -15.66 9.14
C GLY A 275 29.08 -16.47 8.12
N ASN A 276 27.93 -17.04 8.52
CA ASN A 276 27.03 -17.66 7.53
C ASN A 276 26.16 -16.58 6.90
N ILE A 277 26.17 -16.49 5.56
CA ILE A 277 25.33 -15.57 4.81
C ILE A 277 24.71 -16.30 3.62
N ILE A 278 23.41 -16.12 3.43
CA ILE A 278 22.62 -16.71 2.34
C ILE A 278 21.72 -15.63 1.71
N TYR A 279 21.21 -15.91 0.51
CA TYR A 279 20.16 -15.12 -0.13
C TYR A 279 18.83 -15.88 -0.15
N LEU A 280 17.73 -15.16 0.07
CA LEU A 280 16.35 -15.65 0.11
C LEU A 280 15.61 -15.24 -1.17
N ASN A 281 16.22 -15.59 -2.32
CA ASN A 281 15.80 -15.21 -3.68
C ASN A 281 15.61 -13.68 -3.86
N GLU A 282 15.05 -13.31 -5.01
CA GLU A 282 14.82 -11.94 -5.43
C GLU A 282 13.36 -11.48 -5.33
N ARG A 283 13.20 -10.16 -5.34
CA ARG A 283 11.93 -9.45 -5.55
C ARG A 283 12.07 -8.52 -6.74
N GLU A 284 11.02 -8.38 -7.54
CA GLU A 284 10.92 -7.36 -8.58
C GLU A 284 10.02 -6.21 -8.10
N CYS A 285 10.59 -5.02 -8.02
CA CYS A 285 9.95 -3.79 -7.51
C CYS A 285 9.86 -2.72 -8.61
N SER A 286 9.78 -3.16 -9.87
CA SER A 286 9.78 -2.29 -11.06
C SER A 286 8.56 -1.36 -11.13
N ILE A 287 7.43 -1.72 -10.51
CA ILE A 287 6.23 -0.88 -10.49
C ILE A 287 6.35 0.15 -9.37
N GLN A 288 6.80 1.34 -9.76
CA GLN A 288 7.07 2.45 -8.85
C GLN A 288 6.54 3.78 -9.40
N ARG A 289 6.24 4.70 -8.48
CA ARG A 289 5.79 6.06 -8.75
C ARG A 289 6.79 7.04 -8.14
N ARG A 290 7.47 7.85 -8.96
CA ARG A 290 8.48 8.83 -8.47
C ARG A 290 9.48 8.18 -7.49
N ASN A 291 9.97 6.98 -7.84
CA ASN A 291 10.88 6.15 -7.02
C ASN A 291 10.28 5.57 -5.72
N GLN A 292 8.97 5.70 -5.50
CA GLN A 292 8.25 5.00 -4.44
C GLN A 292 7.69 3.68 -4.98
N LYS A 293 8.07 2.55 -4.40
CA LYS A 293 7.57 1.22 -4.77
C LYS A 293 6.07 1.12 -4.49
N VAL A 294 5.31 0.54 -5.43
CA VAL A 294 3.84 0.44 -5.39
C VAL A 294 3.36 -1.00 -5.43
N ILE A 295 3.93 -1.81 -6.33
CA ILE A 295 3.66 -3.25 -6.44
C ILE A 295 4.99 -3.98 -6.53
N GLU A 296 5.10 -5.04 -5.75
CA GLU A 296 6.27 -5.89 -5.65
C GLU A 296 5.87 -7.36 -5.87
N GLU A 297 6.75 -8.15 -6.50
CA GLU A 297 6.52 -9.58 -6.68
C GLU A 297 7.76 -10.42 -6.42
N ALA A 298 7.55 -11.64 -5.92
CA ALA A 298 8.60 -12.64 -5.73
C ALA A 298 8.11 -13.99 -6.28
N PRO A 299 8.92 -14.71 -7.09
CA PRO A 299 10.16 -14.24 -7.73
C PRO A 299 9.91 -13.22 -8.86
N SER A 300 10.97 -12.76 -9.52
CA SER A 300 10.88 -11.99 -10.77
C SER A 300 10.49 -12.89 -11.95
N VAL A 301 9.56 -12.43 -12.77
CA VAL A 301 9.16 -13.09 -14.03
C VAL A 301 10.23 -12.96 -15.11
N PHE A 302 11.13 -11.99 -14.98
CA PHE A 302 12.13 -11.67 -15.99
C PHE A 302 13.40 -12.52 -15.90
N LEU A 303 13.80 -12.93 -14.68
CA LEU A 303 15.04 -13.65 -14.45
C LEU A 303 14.93 -15.16 -14.73
N ASP A 304 15.87 -15.67 -15.52
CA ASP A 304 16.13 -17.10 -15.62
C ASP A 304 16.92 -17.63 -14.40
N LYS A 305 17.06 -18.96 -14.30
CA LYS A 305 17.72 -19.61 -13.17
C LYS A 305 19.21 -19.24 -13.06
N GLU A 306 19.89 -19.07 -14.18
CA GLU A 306 21.33 -18.80 -14.20
C GLU A 306 21.62 -17.39 -13.71
N THR A 307 20.92 -16.40 -14.27
CA THR A 307 21.03 -14.99 -13.90
C THR A 307 20.64 -14.80 -12.43
N ARG A 308 19.54 -15.43 -11.99
CA ARG A 308 19.13 -15.40 -10.58
C ARG A 308 20.23 -15.91 -9.64
N ARG A 309 20.86 -17.04 -9.98
CA ARG A 309 21.96 -17.60 -9.18
C ARG A 309 23.15 -16.65 -9.12
N LYS A 310 23.59 -16.10 -10.27
CA LYS A 310 24.73 -15.16 -10.34
C LYS A 310 24.47 -13.91 -9.49
N MET A 311 23.30 -13.30 -9.63
CA MET A 311 22.92 -12.12 -8.85
C MET A 311 22.86 -12.43 -7.34
N GLY A 312 22.30 -13.57 -6.96
CA GLY A 312 22.26 -14.00 -5.55
C GLY A 312 23.65 -14.25 -4.96
N GLU A 313 24.54 -14.88 -5.73
CA GLU A 313 25.94 -15.10 -5.34
C GLU A 313 26.69 -13.77 -5.18
N GLU A 314 26.49 -12.79 -6.07
CA GLU A 314 27.09 -11.46 -5.93
C GLU A 314 26.53 -10.68 -4.73
N ALA A 315 25.23 -10.81 -4.45
CA ALA A 315 24.62 -10.21 -3.26
C ALA A 315 25.24 -10.76 -1.97
N VAL A 316 25.49 -12.07 -1.91
CA VAL A 316 26.18 -12.71 -0.77
C VAL A 316 27.66 -12.33 -0.72
N GLN A 317 28.35 -12.19 -1.85
CA GLN A 317 29.73 -11.70 -1.89
C GLN A 317 29.86 -10.28 -1.31
N LEU A 318 28.97 -9.37 -1.70
CA LEU A 318 28.91 -8.02 -1.14
C LEU A 318 28.68 -8.05 0.37
N ALA A 319 27.69 -8.82 0.81
CA ALA A 319 27.34 -8.96 2.22
C ALA A 319 28.51 -9.51 3.05
N ASN A 320 29.26 -10.49 2.50
CA ASN A 320 30.48 -11.00 3.12
C ASN A 320 31.58 -9.94 3.23
N ALA A 321 31.78 -9.14 2.18
CA ALA A 321 32.83 -8.11 2.16
C ALA A 321 32.66 -7.03 3.25
N VAL A 322 31.42 -6.78 3.68
CA VAL A 322 31.11 -5.82 4.77
C VAL A 322 30.88 -6.49 6.13
N GLY A 323 31.06 -7.80 6.22
CA GLY A 323 30.80 -8.58 7.44
C GLY A 323 29.34 -8.46 7.91
N TYR A 324 28.39 -8.50 6.96
CA TYR A 324 26.98 -8.28 7.23
C TYR A 324 26.35 -9.40 8.07
N TYR A 325 25.43 -9.05 8.95
CA TYR A 325 24.53 -9.98 9.64
C TYR A 325 23.15 -9.35 9.79
N SER A 326 22.16 -10.15 10.21
CA SER A 326 20.73 -9.82 10.17
C SER A 326 20.20 -9.79 8.74
N ALA A 327 18.98 -9.29 8.56
CA ALA A 327 18.37 -9.13 7.24
C ALA A 327 18.87 -7.86 6.55
N GLY A 328 19.10 -7.93 5.24
CA GLY A 328 19.45 -6.81 4.39
C GLY A 328 19.00 -7.04 2.95
N THR A 329 19.02 -6.01 2.12
CA THR A 329 18.63 -6.15 0.72
C THR A 329 19.65 -5.50 -0.20
N VAL A 330 20.12 -6.24 -1.20
CA VAL A 330 20.99 -5.72 -2.25
C VAL A 330 20.13 -5.40 -3.47
N GLU A 331 20.08 -4.13 -3.86
CA GLU A 331 19.27 -3.64 -4.99
C GLU A 331 20.10 -3.63 -6.26
N PHE A 332 19.54 -4.15 -7.36
CA PHE A 332 20.14 -4.15 -8.68
C PHE A 332 19.22 -3.46 -9.70
N MET A 333 19.86 -2.84 -10.70
CA MET A 333 19.21 -2.43 -11.93
C MET A 333 19.51 -3.45 -13.02
N VAL A 334 18.48 -4.01 -13.63
CA VAL A 334 18.59 -5.03 -14.67
C VAL A 334 18.10 -4.47 -16.00
N ASP A 335 18.94 -4.57 -17.04
CA ASP A 335 18.60 -4.10 -18.39
C ASP A 335 17.82 -5.14 -19.19
N SER A 336 17.38 -4.77 -20.40
CA SER A 336 16.60 -5.64 -21.29
C SER A 336 17.36 -6.89 -21.77
N LYS A 337 18.70 -6.91 -21.67
CA LYS A 337 19.56 -8.04 -22.01
C LYS A 337 19.91 -8.90 -20.80
N ARG A 338 19.31 -8.63 -19.62
CA ARG A 338 19.61 -9.28 -18.34
C ARG A 338 21.02 -9.00 -17.82
N ASN A 339 21.71 -7.96 -18.31
CA ASN A 339 22.85 -7.45 -17.56
C ASN A 339 22.32 -6.75 -16.32
N PHE A 340 22.96 -7.00 -15.19
CA PHE A 340 22.55 -6.46 -13.91
C PHE A 340 23.69 -5.69 -13.28
N TYR A 341 23.32 -4.65 -12.52
CA TYR A 341 24.26 -3.72 -11.97
C TYR A 341 23.84 -3.31 -10.57
N PHE A 342 24.76 -3.37 -9.62
CA PHE A 342 24.55 -2.97 -8.24
C PHE A 342 24.15 -1.50 -8.17
N LEU A 343 23.09 -1.23 -7.41
CA LEU A 343 22.61 0.11 -7.13
C LEU A 343 23.01 0.55 -5.73
N GLU A 344 22.51 -0.17 -4.72
CA GLU A 344 22.80 0.10 -3.31
C GLU A 344 22.45 -1.13 -2.45
N MET A 345 22.87 -1.11 -1.19
CA MET A 345 22.48 -2.12 -0.20
C MET A 345 21.74 -1.43 0.95
N ASN A 346 20.47 -1.80 1.13
CA ASN A 346 19.66 -1.31 2.25
C ASN A 346 19.96 -2.16 3.49
N THR A 347 20.42 -1.50 4.55
CA THR A 347 20.97 -2.16 5.75
C THR A 347 19.92 -2.42 6.82
N ARG A 348 18.75 -2.90 6.37
CA ARG A 348 17.54 -3.08 7.17
C ARG A 348 16.61 -4.11 6.56
N LEU A 349 15.57 -4.49 7.31
CA LEU A 349 14.41 -5.17 6.76
C LEU A 349 13.73 -4.30 5.68
N GLN A 350 13.38 -4.88 4.54
CA GLN A 350 12.60 -4.17 3.52
C GLN A 350 11.11 -4.22 3.82
N VAL A 351 10.36 -3.24 3.30
CA VAL A 351 8.92 -3.12 3.54
C VAL A 351 8.20 -4.34 2.95
N GLU A 352 8.60 -4.68 1.72
CA GLU A 352 8.17 -5.76 0.85
C GLU A 352 8.74 -7.15 1.21
N HIS A 353 9.29 -7.31 2.42
CA HIS A 353 9.73 -8.63 2.89
C HIS A 353 8.63 -9.72 2.91
N PRO A 354 7.32 -9.44 3.10
CA PRO A 354 6.30 -10.49 3.16
C PRO A 354 6.23 -11.41 1.92
N ILE A 355 6.52 -10.89 0.71
CA ILE A 355 6.55 -11.72 -0.51
C ILE A 355 7.72 -12.70 -0.53
N THR A 356 8.86 -12.32 0.08
CA THR A 356 9.97 -13.25 0.32
C THR A 356 9.58 -14.30 1.36
N GLU A 357 8.93 -13.91 2.45
CA GLU A 357 8.45 -14.88 3.46
C GLU A 357 7.45 -15.87 2.87
N ALA A 358 6.54 -15.40 2.01
CA ALA A 358 5.51 -16.21 1.35
C ALA A 358 6.10 -17.31 0.46
N THR A 359 7.18 -17.00 -0.24
CA THR A 359 7.80 -17.90 -1.23
C THR A 359 8.88 -18.80 -0.62
N THR A 360 9.51 -18.37 0.47
CA THR A 360 10.59 -19.13 1.14
C THR A 360 10.13 -19.88 2.38
N GLY A 361 9.08 -19.42 3.06
CA GLY A 361 8.61 -19.99 4.32
C GLY A 361 9.53 -19.70 5.51
N VAL A 362 10.23 -18.56 5.45
CA VAL A 362 11.11 -18.05 6.51
C VAL A 362 10.48 -16.79 7.11
N ASP A 363 10.38 -16.68 8.44
CA ASP A 363 10.03 -15.42 9.09
C ASP A 363 11.30 -14.58 9.27
N LEU A 364 11.40 -13.47 8.55
CA LEU A 364 12.61 -12.65 8.55
C LEU A 364 12.81 -11.94 9.89
N VAL A 365 11.73 -11.46 10.53
CA VAL A 365 11.80 -10.83 11.86
C VAL A 365 12.28 -11.83 12.90
N HIS A 366 11.80 -13.08 12.82
CA HIS A 366 12.25 -14.16 13.70
C HIS A 366 13.74 -14.43 13.56
N GLN A 367 14.24 -14.54 12.33
CA GLN A 367 15.67 -14.74 12.10
C GLN A 367 16.50 -13.53 12.56
N MET A 368 16.03 -12.30 12.36
CA MET A 368 16.70 -11.11 12.86
C MET A 368 16.85 -11.16 14.39
N ILE A 369 15.79 -11.52 15.12
CA ILE A 369 15.82 -11.66 16.58
C ILE A 369 16.78 -12.79 17.00
N ARG A 370 16.73 -13.94 16.33
CA ARG A 370 17.63 -15.07 16.63
C ARG A 370 19.11 -14.72 16.42
N VAL A 371 19.43 -14.10 15.29
CA VAL A 371 20.80 -13.66 14.97
C VAL A 371 21.29 -12.61 15.97
N ALA A 372 20.44 -11.65 16.34
CA ALA A 372 20.78 -10.65 17.35
C ALA A 372 21.13 -11.30 18.70
N LYS A 373 20.40 -12.35 19.09
CA LYS A 373 20.68 -13.16 20.30
C LYS A 373 21.94 -14.04 20.19
N GLY A 374 22.54 -14.14 19.01
CA GLY A 374 23.78 -14.88 18.76
C GLY A 374 23.58 -16.29 18.20
N HIS A 375 22.38 -16.64 17.74
CA HIS A 375 22.13 -17.95 17.15
C HIS A 375 22.63 -18.05 15.71
N LYS A 376 22.95 -19.28 15.28
CA LYS A 376 23.29 -19.60 13.89
C LYS A 376 22.03 -19.73 13.03
N LEU A 377 22.18 -19.46 11.73
CA LEU A 377 21.18 -19.84 10.74
C LEU A 377 20.98 -21.37 10.75
N ARG A 378 19.73 -21.80 10.62
CA ARG A 378 19.36 -23.24 10.65
C ARG A 378 19.35 -23.91 9.29
N PHE A 379 19.43 -23.10 8.24
CA PHE A 379 19.30 -23.52 6.85
C PHE A 379 20.45 -22.92 6.03
N LYS A 380 20.81 -23.64 4.98
CA LYS A 380 21.87 -23.30 4.03
C LYS A 380 21.25 -22.83 2.71
N GLN A 381 22.10 -22.33 1.80
CA GLN A 381 21.64 -21.86 0.49
C GLN A 381 20.89 -22.94 -0.31
N GLU A 382 21.27 -24.22 -0.17
CA GLU A 382 20.64 -25.37 -0.83
C GLU A 382 19.21 -25.67 -0.33
N ASP A 383 18.86 -25.23 0.88
CA ASP A 383 17.52 -25.40 1.45
C ASP A 383 16.51 -24.36 0.92
N ILE A 384 17.02 -23.27 0.32
CA ILE A 384 16.22 -22.15 -0.17
C ILE A 384 15.75 -22.44 -1.61
N GLY A 385 14.50 -22.86 -1.74
CA GLY A 385 13.82 -23.04 -3.02
C GLY A 385 12.98 -21.83 -3.44
N VAL A 386 12.50 -21.86 -4.68
CA VAL A 386 11.45 -20.95 -5.17
C VAL A 386 10.11 -21.72 -5.15
N ARG A 387 9.17 -21.32 -4.29
CA ARG A 387 7.85 -21.96 -4.20
C ARG A 387 6.75 -20.97 -4.53
N GLY A 388 5.94 -21.32 -5.52
CA GLY A 388 4.81 -20.51 -5.94
C GLY A 388 5.22 -19.11 -6.39
N TRP A 389 4.29 -18.17 -6.24
CA TRP A 389 4.47 -16.76 -6.54
C TRP A 389 3.76 -15.94 -5.48
N SER A 390 4.33 -14.79 -5.15
CA SER A 390 3.71 -13.85 -4.24
C SER A 390 3.77 -12.44 -4.81
N ILE A 391 2.68 -11.70 -4.61
CA ILE A 391 2.53 -10.32 -5.07
C ILE A 391 2.06 -9.50 -3.89
N GLU A 392 2.68 -8.34 -3.69
CA GLU A 392 2.30 -7.34 -2.70
C GLU A 392 1.89 -6.04 -3.38
N CYS A 393 0.83 -5.45 -2.85
CA CYS A 393 0.39 -4.11 -3.20
C CYS A 393 0.45 -3.22 -1.95
N ARG A 394 1.11 -2.08 -2.06
CA ARG A 394 1.07 -1.05 -1.02
C ARG A 394 -0.21 -0.24 -1.15
N VAL A 395 -1.16 -0.50 -0.25
CA VAL A 395 -2.39 0.26 -0.18
C VAL A 395 -2.10 1.55 0.59
N TYR A 396 -2.15 2.67 -0.11
CA TYR A 396 -1.89 4.00 0.43
C TYR A 396 -3.17 4.84 0.52
N ALA A 397 -3.21 5.71 1.51
CA ALA A 397 -4.15 6.83 1.58
C ALA A 397 -3.74 7.93 0.60
N GLU A 398 -3.89 7.65 -0.68
CA GLU A 398 -3.48 8.51 -1.78
C GLU A 398 -4.55 8.56 -2.86
N ASP A 399 -4.67 9.69 -3.55
CA ASP A 399 -5.57 9.87 -4.68
C ASP A 399 -4.86 9.52 -6.00
N PRO A 400 -5.17 8.36 -6.63
CA PRO A 400 -4.52 7.96 -7.87
C PRO A 400 -4.92 8.83 -9.06
N TYR A 401 -6.06 9.51 -9.00
CA TYR A 401 -6.55 10.37 -10.09
C TYR A 401 -5.80 11.70 -10.16
N LYS A 402 -5.12 12.09 -9.08
CA LYS A 402 -4.32 13.32 -9.00
C LYS A 402 -2.83 12.99 -8.92
N SER A 403 -2.13 13.11 -10.05
CA SER A 403 -0.67 12.89 -10.16
C SER A 403 -0.20 11.53 -9.57
N PHE A 404 -1.02 10.48 -9.73
CA PHE A 404 -0.78 9.12 -9.23
C PHE A 404 -0.63 8.97 -7.71
N GLY A 405 -1.01 9.95 -6.88
CA GLY A 405 -1.07 9.74 -5.44
C GLY A 405 -0.83 10.98 -4.61
N LEU A 406 -1.74 11.96 -4.69
CA LEU A 406 -1.77 13.01 -3.68
C LEU A 406 -2.22 12.41 -2.34
N PRO A 407 -1.47 12.64 -1.24
CA PRO A 407 -1.86 12.19 0.08
C PRO A 407 -3.29 12.56 0.49
N SER A 408 -3.96 11.63 1.16
CA SER A 408 -5.25 11.79 1.79
C SER A 408 -5.11 11.55 3.29
N ILE A 409 -5.63 12.46 4.09
CA ILE A 409 -5.67 12.33 5.55
C ILE A 409 -7.12 12.21 6.01
N GLY A 410 -7.31 11.77 7.25
CA GLY A 410 -8.60 11.76 7.91
C GLY A 410 -8.93 10.43 8.55
N ARG A 411 -10.16 10.34 9.06
CA ARG A 411 -10.63 9.19 9.82
C ARG A 411 -11.20 8.11 8.92
N LEU A 412 -10.83 6.86 9.17
CA LEU A 412 -11.42 5.69 8.53
C LEU A 412 -12.81 5.43 9.12
N THR A 413 -13.86 5.77 8.36
CA THR A 413 -15.25 5.59 8.79
C THR A 413 -15.73 4.16 8.65
N SER A 414 -15.18 3.42 7.70
CA SER A 414 -15.36 1.98 7.57
C SER A 414 -14.10 1.36 7.00
N TYR A 415 -13.66 0.25 7.59
CA TYR A 415 -12.47 -0.47 7.19
C TYR A 415 -12.67 -1.97 7.36
N LYS A 416 -12.70 -2.70 6.23
CA LYS A 416 -12.69 -4.16 6.21
C LYS A 416 -11.61 -4.62 5.24
N ASP A 417 -10.55 -5.20 5.79
CA ASP A 417 -9.49 -5.82 4.99
C ASP A 417 -9.95 -7.18 4.40
N PRO A 418 -9.29 -7.66 3.34
CA PRO A 418 -9.64 -8.92 2.66
C PRO A 418 -8.98 -10.17 3.28
N SER A 419 -8.59 -10.14 4.55
CA SER A 419 -7.91 -11.28 5.21
C SER A 419 -8.78 -12.54 5.36
N ASP A 420 -10.09 -12.43 5.14
CA ASP A 420 -11.01 -13.57 5.11
C ASP A 420 -10.90 -14.42 3.81
N ILE A 421 -10.19 -13.92 2.80
CA ILE A 421 -9.95 -14.62 1.54
C ILE A 421 -8.71 -15.54 1.69
N PRO A 422 -8.79 -16.81 1.25
CA PRO A 422 -7.65 -17.72 1.22
C PRO A 422 -6.44 -17.15 0.46
N ASN A 423 -5.24 -17.40 0.96
CA ASN A 423 -3.97 -16.93 0.39
C ASN A 423 -3.78 -15.39 0.36
N VAL A 424 -4.56 -14.64 1.14
CA VAL A 424 -4.36 -13.21 1.40
C VAL A 424 -3.74 -12.96 2.78
N ARG A 425 -2.73 -12.09 2.83
CA ARG A 425 -2.12 -11.55 4.05
C ARG A 425 -2.23 -10.03 4.05
N CYS A 426 -2.65 -9.48 5.20
CA CYS A 426 -2.78 -8.04 5.41
C CYS A 426 -1.87 -7.61 6.57
N ASP A 427 -0.77 -6.94 6.24
CA ASP A 427 0.09 -6.30 7.25
C ASP A 427 -0.34 -4.83 7.36
N SER A 428 -1.16 -4.54 8.38
CA SER A 428 -1.74 -3.22 8.67
C SER A 428 -1.42 -2.77 10.10
N GLY A 429 -1.28 -1.46 10.28
CA GLY A 429 -1.13 -0.79 11.58
C GLY A 429 -2.35 0.03 12.00
N ILE A 430 -3.45 -0.10 11.27
CA ILE A 430 -4.67 0.67 11.45
C ILE A 430 -5.90 -0.24 11.48
N THR A 431 -6.97 0.27 12.06
CA THR A 431 -8.28 -0.40 12.13
C THR A 431 -9.39 0.58 11.76
N GLU A 432 -10.62 0.09 11.63
CA GLU A 432 -11.79 0.97 11.56
C GLU A 432 -11.78 1.99 12.69
N GLY A 433 -12.09 3.25 12.36
CA GLY A 433 -12.06 4.37 13.28
C GLY A 433 -10.69 5.01 13.51
N SER A 434 -9.60 4.43 12.99
CA SER A 434 -8.26 5.03 13.05
C SER A 434 -8.17 6.31 12.22
N GLU A 435 -7.22 7.17 12.56
CA GLU A 435 -6.95 8.42 11.85
C GLU A 435 -5.63 8.35 11.11
N ILE A 436 -5.65 8.74 9.84
CA ILE A 436 -4.45 8.90 9.01
C ILE A 436 -3.98 10.34 9.20
N SER A 437 -2.92 10.51 9.98
CA SER A 437 -2.36 11.82 10.30
C SER A 437 -1.48 12.37 9.18
N LEU A 438 -1.33 13.70 9.11
CA LEU A 438 -0.41 14.37 8.18
C LEU A 438 1.09 14.17 8.48
N TYR A 439 1.44 13.69 9.69
CA TYR A 439 2.83 13.64 10.19
C TYR A 439 3.63 12.42 9.72
N TYR A 440 2.95 11.37 9.27
CA TYR A 440 3.57 10.08 8.98
C TYR A 440 3.25 9.59 7.58
N ASP A 441 3.76 8.41 7.27
CA ASP A 441 3.57 7.74 5.98
C ASP A 441 2.09 7.35 5.73
N PRO A 442 1.55 7.52 4.49
CA PRO A 442 0.16 7.21 4.15
C PRO A 442 -0.16 5.72 4.03
N LEU A 443 0.80 4.82 4.23
CA LEU A 443 0.61 3.39 4.06
C LEU A 443 -0.47 2.87 5.02
N ILE A 444 -1.56 2.41 4.43
CA ILE A 444 -2.69 1.80 5.14
C ILE A 444 -2.35 0.35 5.46
N CYS A 445 -1.92 -0.39 4.44
CA CYS A 445 -1.72 -1.84 4.52
C CYS A 445 -0.78 -2.30 3.42
N LYS A 446 0.06 -3.28 3.74
CA LYS A 446 0.68 -4.12 2.71
C LYS A 446 -0.24 -5.31 2.48
N LEU A 447 -0.81 -5.38 1.28
CA LEU A 447 -1.69 -6.46 0.88
C LEU A 447 -0.88 -7.47 0.08
N THR A 448 -0.62 -8.62 0.67
CA THR A 448 0.20 -9.69 0.07
C THR A 448 -0.71 -10.85 -0.33
N THR A 449 -0.45 -11.44 -1.49
CA THR A 449 -1.15 -12.66 -1.95
C THR A 449 -0.15 -13.73 -2.37
N PHE A 450 -0.57 -14.98 -2.31
CA PHE A 450 0.23 -16.13 -2.72
C PHE A 450 -0.55 -17.04 -3.69
N GLY A 451 0.16 -17.64 -4.63
CA GLY A 451 -0.39 -18.61 -5.56
C GLY A 451 0.63 -19.67 -5.94
N LYS A 452 0.16 -20.82 -6.44
CA LYS A 452 1.03 -21.87 -6.99
C LYS A 452 1.84 -21.42 -8.21
N ASP A 453 1.34 -20.39 -8.89
CA ASP A 453 1.92 -19.72 -10.04
C ASP A 453 1.53 -18.23 -10.01
N ARG A 454 2.15 -17.43 -10.87
CA ARG A 454 1.92 -15.97 -10.94
C ARG A 454 0.46 -15.63 -11.22
N GLN A 455 -0.22 -16.38 -12.10
CA GLN A 455 -1.61 -16.10 -12.47
C GLN A 455 -2.57 -16.34 -11.31
N ALA A 456 -2.35 -17.39 -10.52
CA ALA A 456 -3.12 -17.67 -9.32
C ALA A 456 -2.94 -16.56 -8.25
N ALA A 457 -1.72 -16.04 -8.08
CA ALA A 457 -1.46 -14.92 -7.20
C ALA A 457 -2.16 -13.63 -7.68
N LEU A 458 -2.06 -13.31 -8.98
CA LEU A 458 -2.75 -12.16 -9.60
C LEU A 458 -4.27 -12.24 -9.44
N ALA A 459 -4.86 -13.41 -9.70
CA ALA A 459 -6.31 -13.62 -9.57
C ALA A 459 -6.78 -13.43 -8.12
N THR A 460 -6.00 -13.93 -7.16
CA THR A 460 -6.26 -13.74 -5.72
C THR A 460 -6.14 -12.26 -5.34
N MET A 461 -5.11 -11.56 -5.84
CA MET A 461 -4.93 -10.12 -5.61
C MET A 461 -6.08 -9.29 -6.18
N ALA A 462 -6.55 -9.60 -7.39
CA ALA A 462 -7.69 -8.94 -8.00
C ALA A 462 -8.95 -9.08 -7.13
N GLN A 463 -9.24 -10.29 -6.65
CA GLN A 463 -10.36 -10.57 -5.75
C GLN A 463 -10.21 -9.83 -4.40
N ALA A 464 -9.00 -9.82 -3.83
CA ALA A 464 -8.71 -9.16 -2.57
C ALA A 464 -8.93 -7.65 -2.66
N LEU A 465 -8.43 -7.00 -3.71
CA LEU A 465 -8.60 -5.57 -3.96
C LEU A 465 -10.07 -5.20 -4.21
N ASP A 466 -10.84 -6.02 -4.93
CA ASP A 466 -12.28 -5.80 -5.13
C ASP A 466 -13.08 -5.92 -3.82
N SER A 467 -12.59 -6.73 -2.88
CA SER A 467 -13.22 -6.99 -1.58
C SER A 467 -12.74 -6.03 -0.46
N TYR A 468 -11.73 -5.20 -0.71
CA TYR A 468 -11.14 -4.33 0.31
C TYR A 468 -11.99 -3.06 0.48
N VAL A 469 -12.60 -2.92 1.66
CA VAL A 469 -13.44 -1.77 2.01
C VAL A 469 -12.61 -0.74 2.78
N ILE A 470 -12.43 0.44 2.19
CA ILE A 470 -11.86 1.62 2.83
C ILE A 470 -12.80 2.80 2.58
N ARG A 471 -13.24 3.48 3.65
CA ARG A 471 -14.11 4.67 3.62
C ARG A 471 -13.55 5.76 4.53
N GLY A 472 -13.85 7.02 4.21
CA GLY A 472 -13.44 8.19 4.98
C GLY A 472 -12.19 8.90 4.42
N VAL A 473 -11.31 8.16 3.74
CA VAL A 473 -10.16 8.71 3.01
C VAL A 473 -10.15 8.23 1.56
N THR A 474 -9.46 8.98 0.69
CA THR A 474 -9.14 8.51 -0.66
C THR A 474 -7.99 7.52 -0.58
N ASN A 475 -7.98 6.54 -1.50
CA ASN A 475 -6.98 5.47 -1.53
C ASN A 475 -6.65 5.05 -2.96
N ASN A 476 -5.51 4.38 -3.12
CA ASN A 476 -4.95 3.97 -4.41
C ASN A 476 -5.43 2.60 -4.93
N ILE A 477 -6.36 1.92 -4.25
CA ILE A 477 -6.94 0.63 -4.70
C ILE A 477 -7.40 0.67 -6.17
N PRO A 478 -8.07 1.73 -6.69
CA PRO A 478 -8.47 1.76 -8.09
C PRO A 478 -7.31 1.55 -9.07
N LEU A 479 -6.16 2.19 -8.79
CA LEU A 479 -4.96 2.08 -9.63
C LEU A 479 -4.33 0.69 -9.50
N LEU A 480 -4.14 0.21 -8.25
CA LEU A 480 -3.59 -1.12 -7.98
C LEU A 480 -4.42 -2.20 -8.71
N ARG A 481 -5.74 -2.12 -8.59
CA ARG A 481 -6.66 -3.10 -9.16
C ARG A 481 -6.62 -3.11 -10.69
N ASP A 482 -6.47 -1.96 -11.32
CA ASP A 482 -6.33 -1.89 -12.77
C ASP A 482 -4.99 -2.47 -13.23
N ILE A 483 -3.87 -2.11 -12.58
CA ILE A 483 -2.52 -2.61 -12.91
C ILE A 483 -2.45 -4.14 -12.82
N ILE A 484 -3.00 -4.76 -11.76
CA ILE A 484 -2.98 -6.22 -11.58
C ILE A 484 -3.64 -6.98 -12.75
N THR A 485 -4.52 -6.33 -13.51
CA THR A 485 -5.19 -6.92 -14.69
C THR A 485 -4.80 -6.29 -16.02
N GLU A 486 -3.84 -5.37 -16.03
CA GLU A 486 -3.35 -4.73 -17.25
C GLU A 486 -2.42 -5.69 -18.01
N GLN A 487 -2.51 -5.68 -19.34
CA GLN A 487 -1.89 -6.68 -20.19
C GLN A 487 -0.37 -6.74 -20.07
N ARG A 488 0.33 -5.60 -19.99
CA ARG A 488 1.80 -5.55 -19.87
C ARG A 488 2.24 -6.02 -18.48
N PHE A 489 1.51 -5.68 -17.43
CA PHE A 489 1.78 -6.24 -16.10
C PHE A 489 1.56 -7.76 -16.04
N VAL A 490 0.46 -8.26 -16.63
CA VAL A 490 0.14 -9.69 -16.67
C VAL A 490 1.15 -10.48 -17.52
N SER A 491 1.64 -9.93 -18.63
CA SER A 491 2.69 -10.56 -19.46
C SER A 491 4.09 -10.45 -18.83
N GLY A 492 4.27 -9.55 -17.88
CA GLY A 492 5.56 -9.25 -17.26
C GLY A 492 6.41 -8.27 -18.07
N ASP A 493 5.89 -7.63 -19.12
CA ASP A 493 6.53 -6.55 -19.88
C ASP A 493 6.50 -5.22 -19.10
N ILE A 494 7.30 -5.15 -18.04
CA ILE A 494 7.33 -4.03 -17.10
C ILE A 494 8.73 -3.41 -17.00
N SER A 495 8.76 -2.14 -16.61
CA SER A 495 9.98 -1.42 -16.28
C SER A 495 9.67 -0.37 -15.23
N THR A 496 10.69 0.30 -14.72
CA THR A 496 10.56 1.48 -13.84
C THR A 496 9.81 2.66 -14.48
N LYS A 497 9.57 2.63 -15.80
CA LYS A 497 8.77 3.62 -16.55
C LYS A 497 7.34 3.14 -16.83
N TYR A 498 6.88 2.05 -16.23
CA TYR A 498 5.58 1.44 -16.51
C TYR A 498 4.40 2.42 -16.38
N LEU A 499 4.28 3.13 -15.25
CA LEU A 499 3.13 4.03 -15.01
C LEU A 499 2.96 5.12 -16.08
N PRO A 500 3.98 5.94 -16.41
CA PRO A 500 3.84 6.94 -17.46
C PRO A 500 3.67 6.34 -18.88
N GLN A 501 4.09 5.09 -19.12
CA GLN A 501 3.86 4.42 -20.41
C GLN A 501 2.41 3.93 -20.57
N VAL A 502 1.84 3.35 -19.52
CA VAL A 502 0.48 2.80 -19.53
C VAL A 502 -0.57 3.89 -19.32
N TYR A 503 -0.24 4.91 -18.54
CA TYR A 503 -1.13 6.00 -18.17
C TYR A 503 -0.48 7.38 -18.48
N PRO A 504 -0.21 7.70 -19.76
CA PRO A 504 0.49 8.93 -20.13
C PRO A 504 -0.24 10.21 -19.68
N GLU A 505 -1.57 10.17 -19.69
CA GLU A 505 -2.46 11.27 -19.31
C GLU A 505 -2.96 11.17 -17.85
N GLY A 506 -2.23 10.42 -17.01
CA GLY A 506 -2.68 10.09 -15.65
C GLY A 506 -3.69 8.94 -15.60
N PHE A 507 -3.94 8.43 -14.40
CA PHE A 507 -4.94 7.38 -14.17
C PHE A 507 -6.36 7.98 -14.18
N LYS A 508 -7.22 7.47 -15.08
CA LYS A 508 -8.60 7.95 -15.28
C LYS A 508 -9.67 6.98 -14.77
N GLY A 509 -9.28 5.96 -13.99
CA GLY A 509 -10.18 4.89 -13.58
C GLY A 509 -10.37 3.83 -14.66
N LYS A 510 -10.90 2.67 -14.25
CA LYS A 510 -11.18 1.55 -15.15
C LYS A 510 -12.22 1.95 -16.19
N GLN A 511 -11.87 1.83 -17.47
CA GLN A 511 -12.81 2.01 -18.56
C GLN A 511 -13.56 0.72 -18.82
N LEU A 512 -14.88 0.76 -18.64
CA LEU A 512 -15.76 -0.39 -18.81
C LEU A 512 -16.12 -0.60 -20.28
N LYS A 513 -16.19 -1.87 -20.69
CA LYS A 513 -16.84 -2.32 -21.92
C LYS A 513 -18.35 -2.15 -21.79
N ASP A 514 -19.06 -2.10 -22.91
CA ASP A 514 -20.53 -1.94 -22.90
C ASP A 514 -21.24 -3.06 -22.13
N THR A 515 -20.76 -4.30 -22.23
CA THR A 515 -21.31 -5.43 -21.46
C THR A 515 -21.14 -5.27 -19.95
N GLU A 516 -20.03 -4.69 -19.50
CA GLU A 516 -19.76 -4.41 -18.08
C GLU A 516 -20.61 -3.22 -17.59
N ARG A 517 -20.82 -2.21 -18.43
CA ARG A 517 -21.75 -1.10 -18.15
C ARG A 517 -23.16 -1.63 -17.98
N GLU A 518 -23.64 -2.45 -18.91
CA GLU A 518 -24.96 -3.07 -18.84
C GLU A 518 -25.13 -3.92 -17.56
N SER A 519 -24.09 -4.67 -17.19
CA SER A 519 -24.08 -5.44 -15.93
C SER A 519 -24.24 -4.52 -14.71
N LEU A 520 -23.50 -3.40 -14.63
CA LEU A 520 -23.65 -2.44 -13.52
C LEU A 520 -25.02 -1.77 -13.50
N LEU A 521 -25.57 -1.42 -14.66
CA LEU A 521 -26.89 -0.81 -14.77
C LEU A 521 -27.99 -1.76 -14.26
N ALA A 522 -27.92 -3.04 -14.66
CA ALA A 522 -28.83 -4.09 -14.17
C ALA A 522 -28.74 -4.25 -12.64
N LEU A 523 -27.52 -4.24 -12.09
CA LEU A 523 -27.30 -4.38 -10.65
C LEU A 523 -27.76 -3.19 -9.84
N ALA A 524 -27.54 -1.97 -10.33
CA ALA A 524 -28.05 -0.76 -9.69
C ALA A 524 -29.59 -0.76 -9.64
N ALA A 525 -30.25 -1.24 -10.70
CA ALA A 525 -31.71 -1.43 -10.70
C ALA A 525 -32.15 -2.48 -9.66
N CYS A 526 -31.45 -3.61 -9.54
CA CYS A 526 -31.74 -4.64 -8.54
C CYS A 526 -31.60 -4.11 -7.10
N ILE A 527 -30.55 -3.32 -6.83
CA ILE A 527 -30.37 -2.64 -5.54
C ILE A 527 -31.55 -1.72 -5.24
N ALA A 528 -31.98 -0.91 -6.22
CA ALA A 528 -33.12 -0.01 -6.06
C ALA A 528 -34.43 -0.77 -5.81
N VAL A 529 -34.68 -1.88 -6.51
CA VAL A 529 -35.82 -2.76 -6.24
C VAL A 529 -35.77 -3.32 -4.83
N LYS A 530 -34.62 -3.82 -4.39
CA LYS A 530 -34.46 -4.38 -3.05
C LYS A 530 -34.74 -3.31 -1.97
N SER A 531 -34.28 -2.07 -2.18
CA SER A 531 -34.63 -0.95 -1.31
C SER A 531 -36.13 -0.67 -1.33
N ALA A 532 -36.76 -0.59 -2.50
CA ALA A 532 -38.19 -0.33 -2.61
C ALA A 532 -39.04 -1.43 -1.93
N ILE A 533 -38.64 -2.70 -2.03
CA ILE A 533 -39.27 -3.80 -1.31
C ILE A 533 -39.12 -3.62 0.21
N ARG A 534 -37.90 -3.30 0.68
CA ARG A 534 -37.65 -3.03 2.10
C ARG A 534 -38.49 -1.85 2.61
N ASP A 535 -38.54 -0.75 1.86
CA ASP A 535 -39.24 0.47 2.28
C ASP A 535 -40.76 0.23 2.37
N ARG A 536 -41.32 -0.70 1.57
CA ARG A 536 -42.72 -1.14 1.69
C ARG A 536 -42.99 -2.05 2.88
N SER A 537 -41.96 -2.73 3.41
CA SER A 537 -42.08 -3.51 4.65
C SER A 537 -42.16 -2.63 5.90
N PHE A 538 -41.87 -1.33 5.77
CA PHE A 538 -42.02 -0.35 6.85
C PHE A 538 -43.51 -0.04 7.06
N LYS A 539 -44.04 -0.52 8.20
CA LYS A 539 -45.46 -0.65 8.58
C LYS A 539 -46.15 -1.83 7.90
N GLN A 540 -46.53 -2.84 8.70
CA GLN A 540 -47.38 -3.99 8.34
C GLN A 540 -48.78 -3.63 7.74
N SER A 541 -49.02 -2.37 7.37
CA SER A 541 -50.33 -1.81 7.08
C SER A 541 -50.54 -1.31 5.64
N THR A 542 -49.62 -1.56 4.71
CA THR A 542 -49.88 -1.19 3.30
C THR A 542 -50.78 -2.26 2.64
N LYS A 543 -52.09 -1.99 2.58
CA LYS A 543 -53.11 -2.81 1.88
C LYS A 543 -52.92 -2.89 0.34
N GLY A 544 -51.78 -2.44 -0.20
CA GLY A 544 -51.52 -2.39 -1.63
C GLY A 544 -50.76 -3.62 -2.11
N MET A 545 -51.25 -4.27 -3.17
CA MET A 545 -50.54 -5.37 -3.83
C MET A 545 -49.16 -4.90 -4.28
N ALA A 546 -48.13 -5.72 -4.04
CA ALA A 546 -46.80 -5.41 -4.53
C ALA A 546 -46.78 -5.37 -6.06
N PRO A 547 -46.14 -4.36 -6.67
CA PRO A 547 -45.91 -4.42 -8.10
C PRO A 547 -45.07 -5.67 -8.39
N LYS A 548 -45.52 -6.48 -9.36
CA LYS A 548 -44.78 -7.67 -9.78
C LYS A 548 -43.47 -7.29 -10.48
N ASN A 549 -43.51 -6.18 -11.22
CA ASN A 549 -42.40 -5.67 -12.01
C ASN A 549 -42.10 -4.23 -11.62
N TYR A 550 -40.83 -3.88 -11.55
CA TYR A 550 -40.36 -2.53 -11.23
C TYR A 550 -39.59 -1.96 -12.42
N GLY A 551 -40.07 -0.84 -12.98
CA GLY A 551 -39.45 -0.17 -14.13
C GLY A 551 -38.58 1.03 -13.70
N TYR A 552 -37.36 1.08 -14.20
CA TYR A 552 -36.40 2.15 -13.99
C TYR A 552 -35.75 2.62 -15.29
N GLU A 553 -35.37 3.88 -15.37
CA GLU A 553 -34.31 4.36 -16.27
C GLU A 553 -33.02 4.43 -15.44
N VAL A 554 -31.95 3.78 -15.94
CA VAL A 554 -30.65 3.79 -15.29
C VAL A 554 -29.61 4.43 -16.21
N LYS A 555 -28.85 5.38 -15.68
CA LYS A 555 -27.84 6.15 -16.40
C LYS A 555 -26.47 6.06 -15.71
N LEU A 556 -25.41 5.86 -16.49
CA LEU A 556 -24.00 5.94 -16.12
C LEU A 556 -23.27 6.79 -17.16
N GLY A 557 -22.82 8.00 -16.80
CA GLY A 557 -22.35 8.96 -17.80
C GLY A 557 -23.42 9.21 -18.85
N ASP A 558 -23.09 9.12 -20.14
CA ASP A 558 -24.08 9.26 -21.23
C ASP A 558 -24.81 7.95 -21.58
N PHE A 559 -24.39 6.83 -20.99
CA PHE A 559 -24.97 5.52 -21.24
C PHE A 559 -26.24 5.33 -20.42
N LYS A 560 -27.38 5.15 -21.08
CA LYS A 560 -28.70 4.97 -20.44
C LYS A 560 -29.47 3.77 -20.98
N ARG A 561 -30.25 3.12 -20.12
CA ARG A 561 -31.10 1.96 -20.44
C ARG A 561 -32.42 2.02 -19.67
N HIS A 562 -33.48 1.47 -20.27
CA HIS A 562 -34.72 1.17 -19.56
C HIS A 562 -34.64 -0.25 -19.05
N ILE A 563 -34.87 -0.42 -17.74
CA ILE A 563 -34.66 -1.69 -17.05
C ILE A 563 -35.91 -2.03 -16.26
N ARG A 564 -36.48 -3.20 -16.55
CA ARG A 564 -37.56 -3.80 -15.76
C ARG A 564 -37.00 -4.96 -14.94
N VAL A 565 -37.18 -4.89 -13.64
CA VAL A 565 -36.70 -5.91 -12.70
C VAL A 565 -37.90 -6.62 -12.07
N THR A 566 -37.88 -7.95 -12.11
CA THR A 566 -38.92 -8.83 -11.58
C THR A 566 -38.32 -9.73 -10.51
N PRO A 567 -38.63 -9.53 -9.22
CA PRO A 567 -38.23 -10.45 -8.15
C PRO A 567 -38.98 -11.79 -8.31
N THR A 568 -38.24 -12.88 -8.37
CA THR A 568 -38.78 -14.25 -8.48
C THR A 568 -38.15 -15.17 -7.45
N GLU A 569 -38.75 -16.34 -7.25
CA GLU A 569 -38.19 -17.40 -6.41
C GLU A 569 -38.29 -18.73 -7.18
N LYS A 570 -37.17 -19.43 -7.33
CA LYS A 570 -37.11 -20.73 -8.00
C LYS A 570 -36.30 -21.70 -7.16
N ASP A 571 -36.86 -22.88 -6.87
CA ASP A 571 -36.23 -23.92 -6.07
C ASP A 571 -35.71 -23.43 -4.69
N GLY A 572 -36.42 -22.45 -4.09
CA GLY A 572 -36.05 -21.82 -2.83
C GLY A 572 -34.95 -20.75 -2.91
N VAL A 573 -34.49 -20.42 -4.12
CA VAL A 573 -33.51 -19.36 -4.38
C VAL A 573 -34.23 -18.11 -4.88
N LYS A 574 -34.00 -16.98 -4.20
CA LYS A 574 -34.52 -15.67 -4.62
C LYS A 574 -33.66 -15.10 -5.73
N LEU A 575 -34.30 -14.61 -6.79
CA LEU A 575 -33.66 -14.14 -8.01
C LEU A 575 -34.27 -12.81 -8.44
N PHE A 576 -33.52 -12.03 -9.20
CA PHE A 576 -34.01 -10.93 -10.01
C PHE A 576 -33.93 -11.33 -11.48
N GLU A 577 -35.06 -11.30 -12.18
CA GLU A 577 -35.11 -11.36 -13.64
C GLU A 577 -35.15 -9.93 -14.18
N VAL A 578 -34.12 -9.56 -14.93
CA VAL A 578 -33.88 -8.19 -15.40
C VAL A 578 -34.07 -8.14 -16.91
N ASP A 579 -35.10 -7.43 -17.37
CA ASP A 579 -35.35 -7.09 -18.77
C ASP A 579 -34.71 -5.73 -19.09
N MET A 580 -33.73 -5.72 -19.99
CA MET A 580 -33.10 -4.50 -20.49
C MET A 580 -33.61 -4.16 -21.90
N ASP A 581 -34.19 -2.97 -22.05
CA ASP A 581 -34.76 -2.42 -23.29
C ASP A 581 -35.73 -3.37 -24.03
N GLY A 582 -36.41 -4.27 -23.30
CA GLY A 582 -37.40 -5.19 -23.86
C GLY A 582 -36.81 -6.38 -24.62
N LYS A 583 -35.52 -6.68 -24.45
CA LYS A 583 -34.81 -7.64 -25.32
C LYS A 583 -34.01 -8.71 -24.59
N GLN A 584 -33.45 -8.43 -23.42
CA GLN A 584 -32.54 -9.35 -22.73
C GLN A 584 -33.00 -9.62 -21.30
N ILE A 585 -33.31 -10.88 -20.99
CA ILE A 585 -33.58 -11.33 -19.60
C ILE A 585 -32.26 -11.83 -18.99
N ILE A 586 -31.75 -11.07 -18.03
CA ILE A 586 -30.58 -11.41 -17.21
C ILE A 586 -31.07 -11.94 -15.87
N LYS A 587 -30.45 -13.02 -15.36
CA LYS A 587 -30.78 -13.59 -14.05
C LYS A 587 -29.68 -13.29 -13.04
N ILE A 588 -30.08 -12.72 -11.92
CA ILE A 588 -29.16 -12.27 -10.86
C ILE A 588 -29.64 -12.84 -9.53
N ASP A 589 -28.74 -13.46 -8.77
CA ASP A 589 -29.06 -14.01 -7.47
C ASP A 589 -29.34 -12.89 -6.45
N ASP A 590 -30.48 -12.94 -5.75
CA ASP A 590 -30.79 -12.04 -4.64
C ASP A 590 -30.10 -12.49 -3.33
N SER A 591 -28.77 -12.59 -3.37
CA SER A 591 -27.92 -13.13 -2.30
C SER A 591 -27.29 -12.08 -1.39
N PHE A 592 -27.51 -10.79 -1.64
CA PHE A 592 -26.92 -9.69 -0.89
C PHE A 592 -27.94 -8.96 0.00
N LYS A 593 -27.45 -8.16 0.95
CA LYS A 593 -28.23 -7.23 1.78
C LYS A 593 -27.79 -5.80 1.48
N LEU A 594 -28.70 -4.85 1.66
CA LEU A 594 -28.41 -3.43 1.42
C LEU A 594 -27.38 -2.83 2.39
N GLY A 595 -27.12 -3.50 3.52
CA GLY A 595 -26.09 -3.10 4.49
C GLY A 595 -24.72 -3.75 4.24
N ASP A 596 -24.61 -4.66 3.26
CA ASP A 596 -23.34 -5.31 2.97
C ASP A 596 -22.40 -4.31 2.28
N HIS A 597 -21.18 -4.17 2.81
CA HIS A 597 -20.17 -3.32 2.20
C HIS A 597 -19.61 -3.92 0.91
N VAL A 598 -19.54 -5.25 0.83
CA VAL A 598 -19.11 -6.01 -0.35
C VAL A 598 -20.27 -6.90 -0.78
N ILE A 599 -20.69 -6.76 -2.02
CA ILE A 599 -21.76 -7.51 -2.66
C ILE A 599 -21.09 -8.56 -3.55
N ASN A 600 -21.22 -9.82 -3.14
CA ASN A 600 -20.79 -10.99 -3.90
C ASN A 600 -22.03 -11.66 -4.46
N ILE A 601 -22.16 -11.68 -5.78
CA ILE A 601 -23.33 -12.23 -6.46
C ILE A 601 -22.90 -13.10 -7.62
N ASN A 602 -23.76 -14.04 -7.98
CA ASN A 602 -23.61 -14.79 -9.21
C ASN A 602 -24.35 -14.05 -10.33
N PHE A 603 -23.62 -13.68 -11.39
CA PHE A 603 -24.15 -12.98 -12.55
C PHE A 603 -23.91 -13.86 -13.78
N ASN A 604 -24.98 -14.38 -14.38
CA ASN A 604 -24.91 -15.34 -15.50
C ASN A 604 -24.00 -16.57 -15.25
N GLY A 605 -23.94 -17.06 -14.01
CA GLY A 605 -23.09 -18.20 -13.64
C GLY A 605 -21.63 -17.84 -13.32
N GLN A 606 -21.26 -16.55 -13.37
CA GLN A 606 -19.93 -16.06 -13.01
C GLN A 606 -19.97 -15.24 -11.71
N PRO A 607 -18.97 -15.37 -10.83
CA PRO A 607 -18.88 -14.54 -9.63
C PRO A 607 -18.64 -13.08 -10.02
N PHE A 608 -19.38 -12.17 -9.38
CA PHE A 608 -19.28 -10.74 -9.58
C PHE A 608 -19.16 -10.07 -8.21
N ILE A 609 -18.08 -9.32 -8.01
CA ILE A 609 -17.75 -8.64 -6.75
C ILE A 609 -17.84 -7.14 -6.98
N MET A 610 -18.63 -6.46 -6.16
CA MET A 610 -18.71 -5.01 -6.17
C MET A 610 -18.97 -4.48 -4.76
N GLN A 611 -18.87 -3.17 -4.57
CA GLN A 611 -19.19 -2.53 -3.30
C GLN A 611 -20.29 -1.49 -3.51
N LEU A 612 -21.30 -1.50 -2.65
CA LEU A 612 -22.24 -0.39 -2.56
C LEU A 612 -21.58 0.73 -1.74
N PHE A 613 -21.17 1.81 -2.40
CA PHE A 613 -20.49 2.93 -1.74
C PHE A 613 -21.50 3.91 -1.14
N LYS A 614 -22.51 4.29 -1.92
CA LYS A 614 -23.55 5.23 -1.51
C LYS A 614 -24.83 4.97 -2.29
N MET A 615 -25.96 5.16 -1.64
CA MET A 615 -27.25 5.30 -2.29
C MET A 615 -28.05 6.39 -1.58
N ASP A 616 -28.62 7.33 -2.33
CA ASP A 616 -29.46 8.38 -1.78
C ASP A 616 -30.94 8.25 -2.19
N ALA A 617 -31.80 9.00 -1.51
CA ALA A 617 -33.25 8.97 -1.72
C ALA A 617 -33.69 9.56 -3.07
N ILE A 618 -32.81 10.31 -3.76
CA ILE A 618 -33.13 10.90 -5.06
C ILE A 618 -32.70 10.01 -6.22
N GLY A 619 -32.16 8.82 -5.95
CA GLY A 619 -31.80 7.82 -6.96
C GLY A 619 -30.36 7.91 -7.45
N ASN A 620 -29.46 8.61 -6.76
CA ASN A 620 -28.03 8.45 -7.02
C ASN A 620 -27.53 7.18 -6.31
N VAL A 621 -26.82 6.34 -7.06
CA VAL A 621 -26.18 5.13 -6.56
C VAL A 621 -24.73 5.16 -7.00
N THR A 622 -23.81 5.12 -6.04
CA THR A 622 -22.38 4.97 -6.32
C THR A 622 -21.98 3.53 -6.02
N LEU A 623 -21.49 2.84 -7.04
CA LEU A 623 -20.93 1.49 -6.94
C LEU A 623 -19.41 1.56 -7.10
N ILE A 624 -18.67 0.70 -6.40
CA ILE A 624 -17.26 0.44 -6.70
C ILE A 624 -17.18 -0.92 -7.38
N TYR A 625 -16.61 -0.96 -8.57
CA TYR A 625 -16.42 -2.17 -9.36
C TYR A 625 -15.05 -2.13 -10.03
N LEU A 626 -14.31 -3.24 -10.01
CA LEU A 626 -12.93 -3.31 -10.48
C LEU A 626 -12.06 -2.19 -9.86
N GLY A 627 -12.23 -1.97 -8.56
CA GLY A 627 -11.61 -0.90 -7.78
C GLY A 627 -12.07 0.53 -8.12
N THR A 628 -12.82 0.77 -9.20
CA THR A 628 -13.20 2.11 -9.66
C THR A 628 -14.60 2.51 -9.19
N LYS A 629 -14.78 3.77 -8.80
CA LYS A 629 -16.10 4.35 -8.46
C LYS A 629 -16.89 4.69 -9.72
N TYR A 630 -18.15 4.28 -9.77
CA TYR A 630 -19.10 4.61 -10.81
C TYR A 630 -20.34 5.24 -10.18
N ASP A 631 -20.65 6.46 -10.60
CA ASP A 631 -21.86 7.16 -10.18
C ASP A 631 -22.98 6.90 -11.19
N LEU A 632 -24.03 6.24 -10.71
CA LEU A 632 -25.23 5.91 -11.47
C LEU A 632 -26.41 6.74 -10.98
N ARG A 633 -27.34 7.00 -11.91
CA ARG A 633 -28.64 7.59 -11.63
C ARG A 633 -29.70 6.55 -11.95
N VAL A 634 -30.42 6.08 -10.92
CA VAL A 634 -31.49 5.08 -11.00
C VAL A 634 -32.81 5.78 -10.68
N LEU A 635 -33.64 5.99 -11.70
CA LEU A 635 -34.91 6.70 -11.55
C LEU A 635 -36.08 5.77 -11.90
N PRO A 636 -37.14 5.71 -11.10
CA PRO A 636 -38.39 5.08 -11.54
C PRO A 636 -38.85 5.70 -12.87
N GLU A 637 -39.42 4.92 -13.78
CA GLU A 637 -39.85 5.38 -15.12
C GLU A 637 -40.63 6.71 -15.09
N ARG A 638 -41.53 6.85 -14.11
CA ARG A 638 -42.30 8.08 -13.91
C ARG A 638 -41.40 9.28 -13.58
N ALA A 639 -40.41 9.12 -12.73
CA ALA A 639 -39.49 10.19 -12.37
C ALA A 639 -38.55 10.55 -13.54
N ALA A 640 -38.06 9.54 -14.27
CA ALA A 640 -37.24 9.72 -15.46
C ALA A 640 -37.97 10.58 -16.51
N LYS A 641 -39.27 10.35 -16.73
CA LYS A 641 -40.12 11.15 -17.63
C LYS A 641 -40.12 12.65 -17.32
N TYR A 642 -40.00 13.03 -16.04
CA TYR A 642 -39.99 14.44 -15.62
C TYR A 642 -38.59 15.01 -15.41
N MET A 643 -37.52 14.22 -15.57
CA MET A 643 -36.16 14.74 -15.42
C MET A 643 -35.79 15.81 -16.48
N PRO A 644 -36.22 15.70 -17.76
CA PRO A 644 -35.88 16.71 -18.77
C PRO A 644 -36.46 18.11 -18.52
N ILE A 645 -37.47 18.25 -17.66
CA ILE A 645 -38.05 19.55 -17.29
C ILE A 645 -37.41 20.15 -16.03
N MET A 646 -36.45 19.45 -15.41
CA MET A 646 -35.74 19.96 -14.24
C MET A 646 -34.67 20.98 -14.68
N PRO A 647 -34.61 22.17 -14.05
CA PRO A 647 -33.57 23.16 -14.36
C PRO A 647 -32.16 22.60 -14.12
N GLU A 648 -31.24 22.91 -15.04
CA GLU A 648 -29.82 22.59 -14.84
C GLU A 648 -29.25 23.40 -13.68
N LYS A 649 -28.45 22.74 -12.82
CA LYS A 649 -27.71 23.45 -11.77
C LYS A 649 -26.57 24.24 -12.41
N LYS A 650 -26.52 25.56 -12.15
CA LYS A 650 -25.38 26.40 -12.52
C LYS A 650 -24.12 25.86 -11.84
N GLN A 651 -23.07 25.56 -12.62
CA GLN A 651 -21.75 25.28 -12.07
C GLN A 651 -21.13 26.56 -11.49
N LEU A 652 -20.54 26.47 -10.30
CA LEU A 652 -19.76 27.55 -9.71
C LEU A 652 -18.43 27.68 -10.46
N ASP A 653 -18.05 28.91 -10.81
CA ASP A 653 -16.78 29.21 -11.47
C ASP A 653 -15.63 29.17 -10.45
N LEU A 654 -14.81 28.11 -10.51
CA LEU A 654 -13.64 27.92 -9.66
C LEU A 654 -12.35 28.50 -10.27
N ALA A 655 -12.38 29.06 -11.48
CA ALA A 655 -11.17 29.51 -12.20
C ALA A 655 -10.52 30.77 -11.60
N SER A 656 -11.23 31.47 -10.72
CA SER A 656 -10.74 32.65 -9.99
C SER A 656 -10.10 32.31 -8.63
N VAL A 657 -10.06 31.02 -8.26
CA VAL A 657 -9.65 30.62 -6.90
C VAL A 657 -8.70 29.44 -6.96
N LEU A 658 -7.54 29.59 -6.32
CA LEU A 658 -6.65 28.49 -6.04
C LEU A 658 -7.00 27.87 -4.68
N ILE A 659 -7.46 26.62 -4.73
CA ILE A 659 -7.74 25.81 -3.55
C ILE A 659 -6.57 24.86 -3.24
N SER A 660 -6.41 24.48 -1.98
CA SER A 660 -5.47 23.43 -1.60
C SER A 660 -5.95 22.12 -2.22
N PRO A 661 -5.15 21.45 -3.05
CA PRO A 661 -5.55 20.17 -3.65
C PRO A 661 -5.37 18.98 -2.70
N MET A 662 -4.78 19.24 -1.54
CA MET A 662 -4.48 18.28 -0.49
C MET A 662 -4.35 19.02 0.86
N PRO A 663 -4.50 18.32 1.98
CA PRO A 663 -4.20 18.87 3.30
C PRO A 663 -2.70 18.81 3.59
N GLY A 664 -2.16 19.80 4.30
CA GLY A 664 -0.73 19.88 4.59
C GLY A 664 -0.31 21.15 5.34
N ILE A 665 0.98 21.39 5.43
CA ILE A 665 1.57 22.59 6.05
C ILE A 665 2.15 23.48 4.94
N VAL A 666 1.78 24.76 4.94
CA VAL A 666 2.34 25.74 4.00
C VAL A 666 3.81 25.97 4.34
N LYS A 667 4.74 25.58 3.46
CA LYS A 667 6.18 25.78 3.67
C LYS A 667 6.65 27.15 3.23
N SER A 668 6.13 27.62 2.11
CA SER A 668 6.45 28.93 1.58
C SER A 668 5.29 29.52 0.79
N VAL A 669 5.20 30.85 0.79
CA VAL A 669 4.32 31.60 -0.10
C VAL A 669 5.19 32.48 -1.00
N SER A 670 5.22 32.16 -2.30
CA SER A 670 6.14 32.72 -3.29
C SER A 670 5.62 34.01 -3.95
N VAL A 671 4.43 34.50 -3.56
CA VAL A 671 3.77 35.68 -4.16
C VAL A 671 3.18 36.63 -3.13
N LYS A 672 2.89 37.87 -3.56
CA LYS A 672 2.29 38.94 -2.76
C LYS A 672 0.94 39.39 -3.33
N VAL A 673 0.06 39.91 -2.48
CA VAL A 673 -1.17 40.59 -2.92
C VAL A 673 -0.81 41.74 -3.87
N GLY A 674 -1.54 41.86 -4.99
CA GLY A 674 -1.28 42.82 -6.07
C GLY A 674 -0.21 42.39 -7.08
N GLN A 675 0.47 41.25 -6.87
CA GLN A 675 1.44 40.72 -7.83
C GLN A 675 0.74 40.13 -9.05
N ARG A 676 1.21 40.49 -10.25
CA ARG A 676 0.80 39.82 -11.49
C ARG A 676 1.54 38.49 -11.62
N VAL A 677 0.80 37.44 -11.92
CA VAL A 677 1.29 36.07 -12.09
C VAL A 677 0.95 35.55 -13.47
N THR A 678 1.85 34.78 -14.09
CA THR A 678 1.59 34.11 -15.36
C THR A 678 0.89 32.78 -15.14
N ASP A 679 0.34 32.20 -16.20
CA ASP A 679 -0.18 30.84 -16.16
C ASP A 679 0.94 29.85 -15.81
N GLY A 680 0.64 28.87 -14.95
CA GLY A 680 1.62 27.90 -14.45
C GLY A 680 2.68 28.46 -13.49
N GLN A 681 2.60 29.73 -13.07
CA GLN A 681 3.56 30.30 -12.13
C GLN A 681 3.37 29.73 -10.71
N GLU A 682 4.46 29.33 -10.06
CA GLU A 682 4.45 28.88 -8.67
C GLU A 682 4.01 30.00 -7.74
N VAL A 683 3.08 29.68 -6.84
CA VAL A 683 2.53 30.64 -5.88
C VAL A 683 2.74 30.24 -4.43
N CYS A 684 2.71 28.95 -4.10
CA CYS A 684 3.07 28.47 -2.76
C CYS A 684 3.51 27.01 -2.80
N VAL A 685 4.19 26.58 -1.73
CA VAL A 685 4.60 25.18 -1.53
C VAL A 685 3.87 24.65 -0.30
N VAL A 686 3.15 23.54 -0.46
CA VAL A 686 2.51 22.81 0.64
C VAL A 686 3.26 21.49 0.86
N GLU A 687 3.70 21.26 2.08
CA GLU A 687 4.28 19.98 2.52
C GLU A 687 3.21 19.12 3.17
N ALA A 688 3.04 17.91 2.64
CA ALA A 688 2.20 16.88 3.23
C ALA A 688 3.04 15.60 3.30
N MET A 689 3.05 14.91 4.44
CA MET A 689 3.71 13.61 4.58
C MET A 689 5.17 13.56 4.10
N LYS A 690 5.96 14.60 4.42
CA LYS A 690 7.37 14.79 4.01
C LYS A 690 7.61 14.94 2.50
N MET A 691 6.55 15.16 1.73
CA MET A 691 6.59 15.53 0.31
C MET A 691 6.19 16.99 0.13
N GLN A 692 7.03 17.74 -0.56
CA GLN A 692 6.75 19.13 -0.92
C GLN A 692 6.08 19.17 -2.29
N ASN A 693 4.96 19.87 -2.38
CA ASN A 693 4.19 20.04 -3.60
C ASN A 693 4.09 21.53 -3.93
N LYS A 694 4.59 21.87 -5.12
CA LYS A 694 4.50 23.22 -5.67
C LYS A 694 3.10 23.43 -6.24
N LEU A 695 2.42 24.46 -5.78
CA LEU A 695 1.12 24.86 -6.32
C LEU A 695 1.32 26.01 -7.31
N THR A 696 0.73 25.86 -8.48
CA THR A 696 0.79 26.84 -9.57
C THR A 696 -0.59 27.42 -9.84
N THR A 697 -0.62 28.61 -10.42
CA THR A 697 -1.87 29.17 -10.95
C THR A 697 -2.35 28.39 -12.17
N GLY A 698 -3.66 28.28 -12.34
CA GLY A 698 -4.29 27.69 -13.53
C GLY A 698 -4.62 28.71 -14.64
N ARG A 699 -4.28 30.00 -14.42
CA ARG A 699 -4.34 31.07 -15.41
C ARG A 699 -3.48 32.25 -14.99
N ALA A 700 -3.14 33.13 -15.94
CA ALA A 700 -2.55 34.43 -15.64
C ALA A 700 -3.57 35.36 -14.97
N GLY A 701 -3.12 36.20 -14.04
CA GLY A 701 -3.98 37.11 -13.29
C GLY A 701 -3.21 37.97 -12.29
N VAL A 702 -3.94 38.75 -11.47
CA VAL A 702 -3.38 39.51 -10.34
C VAL A 702 -3.84 38.84 -9.05
N ILE A 703 -2.93 38.66 -8.09
CA ILE A 703 -3.28 38.11 -6.78
C ILE A 703 -4.15 39.09 -6.02
N LYS A 704 -5.43 38.76 -5.85
CA LYS A 704 -6.39 39.56 -5.09
C LYS A 704 -6.23 39.37 -3.59
N ASN A 705 -6.20 38.11 -3.15
CA ASN A 705 -6.09 37.76 -1.73
C ASN A 705 -5.18 36.55 -1.55
N ILE A 706 -4.41 36.56 -0.47
CA ILE A 706 -3.67 35.39 0.05
C ILE A 706 -4.30 35.06 1.41
N ARG A 707 -4.91 33.89 1.54
CA ARG A 707 -5.65 33.45 2.73
C ARG A 707 -4.87 32.49 3.64
N ILE A 708 -3.55 32.45 3.46
CA ILE A 708 -2.64 31.52 4.15
C ILE A 708 -1.35 32.20 4.60
N LYS A 709 -0.68 31.60 5.58
CA LYS A 709 0.66 32.00 6.06
C LYS A 709 1.63 30.82 6.08
N GLU A 710 2.92 31.09 6.00
CA GLU A 710 3.97 30.07 6.19
C GLU A 710 3.85 29.43 7.58
N GLY A 711 4.00 28.11 7.63
CA GLY A 711 3.79 27.28 8.83
C GLY A 711 2.33 26.95 9.13
N GLU A 712 1.36 27.52 8.42
CA GLU A 712 -0.07 27.25 8.64
C GLU A 712 -0.48 25.87 8.12
N THR A 713 -1.34 25.17 8.86
CA THR A 713 -1.96 23.92 8.39
C THR A 713 -3.22 24.23 7.57
N VAL A 714 -3.35 23.57 6.42
CA VAL A 714 -4.46 23.74 5.48
C VAL A 714 -5.15 22.40 5.22
N GLU A 715 -6.46 22.44 4.98
CA GLU A 715 -7.28 21.27 4.61
C GLU A 715 -7.46 21.20 3.09
N ASP A 716 -7.83 20.02 2.57
CA ASP A 716 -8.23 19.86 1.16
C ASP A 716 -9.43 20.76 0.84
N GLY A 717 -9.38 21.44 -0.31
CA GLY A 717 -10.41 22.37 -0.76
C GLY A 717 -10.38 23.76 -0.11
N LYS A 718 -9.51 24.02 0.88
CA LYS A 718 -9.37 25.36 1.46
C LYS A 718 -8.88 26.36 0.41
N ILE A 719 -9.54 27.50 0.31
CA ILE A 719 -9.10 28.59 -0.57
C ILE A 719 -7.77 29.13 -0.05
N LEU A 720 -6.73 29.03 -0.88
CA LEU A 720 -5.38 29.52 -0.58
C LEU A 720 -5.20 30.94 -1.11
N ILE A 721 -5.52 31.13 -2.40
CA ILE A 721 -5.26 32.36 -3.15
C ILE A 721 -6.46 32.66 -4.04
N GLU A 722 -6.82 33.93 -4.17
CA GLU A 722 -7.83 34.39 -5.13
C GLU A 722 -7.17 35.26 -6.20
N LEU A 723 -7.58 35.05 -7.45
CA LEU A 723 -7.20 35.84 -8.62
C LEU A 723 -8.35 36.77 -8.99
N GLU A 724 -8.01 37.95 -9.49
CA GLU A 724 -8.97 38.89 -10.10
C GLU A 724 -9.65 38.34 -11.35
#